data_AF-A0A936M8G7-F1
#
_entry.id   AF-A0A936M8G7-F1
#
_cell.length_a   1.000
_cell.length_b   1.000
_cell.length_c   1.000
_cell.angle_alpha   90.00
_cell.angle_beta   90.00
_cell.angle_gamma   90.00
#
_symmetry.space_group_name_H-M   'P 1'
#
loop_
_entity.id
_entity.type
_entity.pdbx_description
1 polymer ?
#
loop_
_entity_poly.entity_id
_entity_poly.type
_entity_poly.pdbx_seq_one_letter_code
_entity_poly.pdbx_strand_id
1 'polypeptide(L)'
;MTTLNRQGRIRPWLAALLLGAVAAGCGGDGGRDPILGFGDVDALPPAVTAVTPVHQTPGVALNNPLITAEFSQPMAPITGSATFTLSCAAPCTSPAATVALDADKRVATLTLAGGLPLAPLTVYTATITGATSLATGKALAAPYSWQFTTVAAVPPVLPPLPPTVTAVVPVNNATGVARQNPIIAAVFSEPMAPIAGAASFTLSCAAPCVSPTGTTVSLDSAHRVATLALAPSTTLSPLTTYTATVSGATSLATGLALASPAVWRFTTGEGATPVIPPVAPTVTAVTPVANATGVALNNALISAAFSEPMAAITGSASFTVSCAAPCTSPSGTVSFDATSRVATFAMASGASLSPSTTYTATITGARSLATGLALASPYVWQFRTGLLADTTRPRVVLTVPATTLPGPTAGAPTNAAITALFSEDMAPASLSAGTFRLSCAAPCVAPAGAVNYVVGNRTAVLTPAAALAAGTTYTATITTGATDLAGNALAGNQAALPAASAYVWTFATAATAVPPANVSVLSTQPAASAGGVCTNASINATFSVPSGLRMDPSTINSAVFTVTGPAPGLVPVVAGSVVLDAATGRIASFSPLATLTAGVTYTARIRGGSNGAKDLAVPGNTMVNDFSWTFSTVACAVPPIPVLVPLGAAAPFGTFGGSAGMTSQGLYTVINGDIGTTAISTAVTGFHDAGPGCTYTETPLNVGTVNGKIYTAAPPPTVACPSEGTAETFAIASAARAAALTAYNALVAMPAGANPGAGNLANLTLAPGVYTAASGSFLIQGGDLTLDAQGDANAVWVFQMASTLTVGGPGAAFPRSIILANGALAKNVFWQVGTFATINAGGGGTMVGTIISQAGASFSTAGNAAITTLNGRALSLGASVTLVNTVINVPAP
;
A
#
# COMPACT_ATOMS: atom_id res chain seq x y z
N MET A 1 -35.75 -46.79 9.43
CA MET A 1 -35.81 -48.18 9.94
C MET A 1 -34.42 -48.81 9.79
N THR A 2 -34.01 -49.67 10.74
CA THR A 2 -32.88 -50.64 10.69
C THR A 2 -31.48 -50.13 10.26
N THR A 3 -30.46 -49.96 11.12
CA THR A 3 -29.56 -50.97 11.78
C THR A 3 -28.72 -51.81 10.80
N LEU A 4 -27.41 -52.14 10.98
CA LEU A 4 -26.56 -52.26 12.19
C LEU A 4 -25.01 -52.29 11.89
N ASN A 5 -24.17 -51.76 12.81
CA ASN A 5 -22.76 -52.11 13.20
C ASN A 5 -21.68 -52.72 12.25
N ARG A 6 -20.45 -52.12 12.26
CA ARG A 6 -19.16 -52.62 12.88
C ARG A 6 -17.96 -51.69 12.50
N GLN A 7 -17.36 -50.95 13.44
CA GLN A 7 -16.15 -51.23 14.25
C GLN A 7 -14.76 -51.29 13.56
N GLY A 8 -13.85 -50.40 14.00
CA GLY A 8 -12.39 -50.43 13.86
C GLY A 8 -11.73 -49.52 14.92
N ARG A 9 -10.67 -49.97 15.60
CA ARG A 9 -10.09 -49.33 16.83
C ARG A 9 -8.81 -48.53 16.56
N ILE A 10 -8.45 -47.61 17.47
CA ILE A 10 -7.20 -47.56 18.26
C ILE A 10 -7.33 -46.54 19.42
N ARG A 11 -6.52 -46.67 20.48
CA ARG A 11 -6.72 -46.10 21.84
C ARG A 11 -5.68 -45.01 22.21
N PRO A 12 -5.97 -44.14 23.20
CA PRO A 12 -4.98 -43.63 24.16
C PRO A 12 -5.01 -44.42 25.50
N TRP A 13 -3.93 -44.30 26.30
CA TRP A 13 -3.67 -45.02 27.57
C TRP A 13 -4.30 -44.28 28.78
N LEU A 14 -4.94 -44.95 29.76
CA LEU A 14 -4.39 -45.41 31.08
C LEU A 14 -3.54 -44.37 31.84
N ALA A 15 -3.60 -44.17 33.17
CA ALA A 15 -4.52 -44.57 34.27
C ALA A 15 -4.13 -43.70 35.53
N ALA A 16 -4.58 -43.86 36.80
CA ALA A 16 -5.45 -44.81 37.52
C ALA A 16 -6.00 -44.17 38.84
N LEU A 17 -7.14 -44.67 39.35
CA LEU A 17 -7.58 -44.99 40.74
C LEU A 17 -7.14 -44.13 41.98
N LEU A 18 -7.85 -44.09 43.11
CA LEU A 18 -8.79 -45.06 43.71
C LEU A 18 -9.88 -44.41 44.60
N LEU A 19 -10.95 -45.17 44.85
CA LEU A 19 -12.15 -44.81 45.63
C LEU A 19 -12.03 -45.20 47.13
N GLY A 20 -12.77 -44.54 48.02
CA GLY A 20 -12.95 -45.04 49.39
C GLY A 20 -13.84 -44.16 50.29
N ALA A 21 -15.08 -44.58 50.53
CA ALA A 21 -15.98 -43.94 51.49
C ALA A 21 -16.76 -45.00 52.29
N VAL A 22 -16.64 -44.97 53.62
CA VAL A 22 -17.53 -45.65 54.58
C VAL A 22 -17.62 -44.76 55.82
N ALA A 23 -18.83 -44.62 56.38
CA ALA A 23 -19.07 -43.96 57.66
C ALA A 23 -19.75 -44.95 58.63
N ALA A 24 -19.31 -44.96 59.91
CA ALA A 24 -20.07 -45.30 61.13
C ALA A 24 -19.11 -45.64 62.29
N GLY A 25 -19.42 -45.20 63.51
CA GLY A 25 -18.74 -45.66 64.73
C GLY A 25 -18.66 -44.60 65.83
N CYS A 26 -19.38 -44.80 66.94
CA CYS A 26 -19.40 -43.89 68.10
C CYS A 26 -18.37 -44.27 69.18
N GLY A 27 -17.95 -43.26 69.96
CA GLY A 27 -17.77 -43.38 71.43
C GLY A 27 -16.34 -43.55 71.98
N GLY A 28 -16.09 -42.94 73.15
CA GLY A 28 -15.01 -43.39 74.07
C GLY A 28 -14.03 -42.33 74.59
N ASP A 29 -14.45 -41.55 75.59
CA ASP A 29 -13.74 -41.24 76.85
C ASP A 29 -12.24 -40.83 76.90
N GLY A 30 -12.02 -39.61 77.39
CA GLY A 30 -11.59 -39.40 78.80
C GLY A 30 -10.20 -39.90 79.23
N GLY A 31 -9.21 -39.01 79.27
CA GLY A 31 -7.80 -39.37 79.53
C GLY A 31 -7.39 -39.70 80.98
N ARG A 32 -6.12 -40.11 81.12
CA ARG A 32 -5.17 -39.79 82.23
C ARG A 32 -3.76 -40.34 81.91
N ASP A 33 -2.75 -39.52 82.16
CA ASP A 33 -1.30 -39.80 82.16
C ASP A 33 -0.84 -40.59 83.42
N PRO A 34 0.46 -40.94 83.65
CA PRO A 34 1.66 -40.87 82.80
C PRO A 34 2.55 -42.17 82.83
N ILE A 35 3.79 -42.04 82.29
CA ILE A 35 5.06 -42.75 82.61
C ILE A 35 5.57 -43.72 81.52
N LEU A 36 6.60 -43.29 80.77
CA LEU A 36 7.96 -43.86 80.74
C LEU A 36 8.88 -42.88 79.98
N GLY A 37 10.11 -42.68 80.46
CA GLY A 37 11.01 -41.64 79.94
C GLY A 37 12.01 -42.13 78.88
N PHE A 38 12.25 -41.28 77.88
CA PHE A 38 13.47 -41.28 77.06
C PHE A 38 13.98 -39.85 76.96
N GLY A 39 15.30 -39.67 77.00
CA GLY A 39 15.96 -38.37 77.07
C GLY A 39 15.90 -37.56 75.76
N ASP A 40 16.29 -36.30 75.87
CA ASP A 40 16.25 -35.25 74.85
C ASP A 40 16.52 -35.73 73.41
N VAL A 41 15.45 -35.79 72.61
CA VAL A 41 15.58 -35.51 71.18
C VAL A 41 15.86 -34.02 71.04
N ASP A 42 17.10 -33.66 70.72
CA ASP A 42 17.56 -32.27 70.72
C ASP A 42 16.67 -31.42 69.78
N ALA A 43 15.82 -30.60 70.40
CA ALA A 43 14.65 -30.08 69.72
C ALA A 43 15.07 -29.17 68.54
N LEU A 44 14.50 -29.39 67.35
CA LEU A 44 14.90 -28.60 66.18
C LEU A 44 14.47 -27.12 66.34
N PRO A 45 15.33 -26.15 65.99
CA PRO A 45 14.94 -24.75 65.95
C PRO A 45 13.84 -24.52 64.89
N PRO A 46 12.99 -23.50 65.06
CA PRO A 46 12.04 -23.10 64.03
C PRO A 46 12.77 -22.66 62.75
N ALA A 47 12.09 -22.81 61.61
CA ALA A 47 12.57 -22.38 60.30
C ALA A 47 11.44 -21.70 59.53
N VAL A 48 11.76 -20.74 58.66
CA VAL A 48 10.80 -20.13 57.73
C VAL A 48 10.60 -21.09 56.56
N THR A 49 9.36 -21.52 56.32
CA THR A 49 8.97 -22.49 55.29
C THR A 49 8.52 -21.83 53.99
N ALA A 50 7.84 -20.68 54.10
CA ALA A 50 7.37 -19.90 52.96
C ALA A 50 7.35 -18.40 53.29
N VAL A 51 7.40 -17.55 52.25
CA VAL A 51 7.25 -16.10 52.37
C VAL A 51 6.39 -15.54 51.25
N THR A 52 5.59 -14.51 51.57
CA THR A 52 4.87 -13.69 50.60
C THR A 52 5.35 -12.24 50.75
N PRO A 53 5.67 -11.51 49.67
CA PRO A 53 5.93 -12.01 48.32
C PRO A 53 7.10 -13.00 48.30
N VAL A 54 7.14 -13.89 47.30
CA VAL A 54 8.26 -14.83 47.11
C VAL A 54 9.54 -14.04 46.80
N HIS A 55 10.70 -14.55 47.21
CA HIS A 55 12.01 -13.90 46.95
C HIS A 55 12.17 -13.51 45.47
N GLN A 56 12.50 -12.24 45.23
CA GLN A 56 12.64 -11.56 43.93
C GLN A 56 11.35 -11.40 43.11
N THR A 57 10.16 -11.43 43.74
CA THR A 57 8.90 -11.10 43.03
C THR A 57 8.92 -9.64 42.50
N PRO A 58 8.76 -9.41 41.19
CA PRO A 58 8.57 -8.07 40.64
C PRO A 58 7.08 -7.68 40.65
N GLY A 59 6.78 -6.38 40.60
CA GLY A 59 5.42 -5.88 40.41
C GLY A 59 4.51 -6.02 41.65
N VAL A 60 5.08 -5.93 42.86
CA VAL A 60 4.29 -5.91 44.10
C VAL A 60 3.49 -4.60 44.20
N ALA A 61 2.23 -4.69 44.64
CA ALA A 61 1.33 -3.54 44.76
C ALA A 61 1.85 -2.50 45.77
N LEU A 62 1.64 -1.21 45.47
CA LEU A 62 2.05 -0.10 46.35
C LEU A 62 1.18 0.00 47.61
N ASN A 63 -0.13 -0.21 47.45
CA ASN A 63 -1.11 -0.13 48.52
C ASN A 63 -1.36 -1.52 49.09
N ASN A 64 -1.35 -1.65 50.42
CA ASN A 64 -1.64 -2.88 51.18
C ASN A 64 -0.99 -4.17 50.62
N PRO A 65 0.34 -4.20 50.41
CA PRO A 65 1.03 -5.43 50.01
C PRO A 65 0.89 -6.49 51.12
N LEU A 66 0.54 -7.72 50.74
CA LEU A 66 0.54 -8.86 51.65
C LEU A 66 1.99 -9.30 51.90
N ILE A 67 2.50 -9.04 53.11
CA ILE A 67 3.87 -9.39 53.51
C ILE A 67 3.79 -10.38 54.68
N THR A 68 4.13 -11.64 54.42
CA THR A 68 4.03 -12.74 55.39
C THR A 68 5.25 -13.66 55.40
N ALA A 69 5.46 -14.33 56.52
CA ALA A 69 6.36 -15.47 56.64
C ALA A 69 5.68 -16.60 57.42
N GLU A 70 5.78 -17.81 56.89
CA GLU A 70 5.28 -19.05 57.50
C GLU A 70 6.42 -19.78 58.21
N PHE A 71 6.15 -20.38 59.37
CA PHE A 71 7.12 -21.09 60.20
C PHE A 71 6.79 -22.58 60.35
N SER A 72 7.82 -23.41 60.41
CA SER A 72 7.71 -24.86 60.63
C SER A 72 7.09 -25.25 61.98
N GLN A 73 7.04 -24.33 62.95
CA GLN A 73 6.53 -24.53 64.31
C GLN A 73 5.74 -23.29 64.77
N PRO A 74 4.79 -23.42 65.72
CA PRO A 74 4.11 -22.27 66.30
C PRO A 74 5.09 -21.35 67.05
N MET A 75 5.00 -20.05 66.81
CA MET A 75 5.96 -19.05 67.28
C MET A 75 5.43 -18.23 68.45
N ALA A 76 6.35 -17.79 69.31
CA ALA A 76 6.04 -16.81 70.35
C ALA A 76 5.80 -15.42 69.71
N PRO A 77 5.09 -14.49 70.39
CA PRO A 77 4.88 -13.14 69.88
C PRO A 77 6.18 -12.46 69.47
N ILE A 78 6.26 -12.00 68.21
CA ILE A 78 7.44 -11.33 67.65
C ILE A 78 7.53 -9.91 68.23
N THR A 79 8.14 -9.81 69.41
CA THR A 79 8.27 -8.60 70.22
C THR A 79 9.62 -8.57 70.95
N GLY A 80 10.01 -7.40 71.46
CA GLY A 80 11.25 -7.24 72.21
C GLY A 80 12.49 -7.47 71.35
N SER A 81 13.27 -8.52 71.65
CA SER A 81 14.45 -8.92 70.89
C SER A 81 14.13 -9.68 69.59
N ALA A 82 12.87 -10.09 69.38
CA ALA A 82 12.41 -10.65 68.13
C ALA A 82 11.78 -9.55 67.25
N THR A 83 12.22 -9.44 66.00
CA THR A 83 11.78 -8.38 65.08
C THR A 83 11.46 -8.94 63.71
N PHE A 84 10.38 -8.44 63.09
CA PHE A 84 10.11 -8.61 61.66
C PHE A 84 9.96 -7.20 61.06
N THR A 85 10.92 -6.83 60.20
CA THR A 85 11.10 -5.47 59.68
C THR A 85 11.09 -5.45 58.16
N LEU A 86 10.66 -4.33 57.58
CA LEU A 86 10.77 -4.04 56.16
C LEU A 86 11.71 -2.85 55.94
N SER A 87 12.67 -2.98 55.04
CA SER A 87 13.70 -1.97 54.78
C SER A 87 13.92 -1.71 53.29
N CYS A 88 14.43 -0.54 52.95
CA CYS A 88 14.82 -0.17 51.59
C CYS A 88 16.10 0.69 51.62
N ALA A 89 16.83 0.73 50.51
CA ALA A 89 17.98 1.62 50.35
C ALA A 89 17.53 3.05 49.99
N ALA A 90 18.34 4.05 50.38
CA ALA A 90 18.12 5.44 49.98
C ALA A 90 18.02 5.55 48.44
N PRO A 91 17.11 6.38 47.88
CA PRO A 91 16.37 7.46 48.55
C PRO A 91 15.08 7.05 49.28
N CYS A 92 14.73 5.76 49.33
CA CYS A 92 13.54 5.29 50.06
C CYS A 92 13.75 5.34 51.59
N THR A 93 12.68 5.67 52.32
CA THR A 93 12.60 5.58 53.78
C THR A 93 11.97 4.25 54.19
N SER A 94 12.67 3.49 55.04
CA SER A 94 12.17 2.20 55.56
C SER A 94 10.87 2.41 56.36
N PRO A 95 9.75 1.77 56.00
CA PRO A 95 8.46 2.05 56.58
C PRO A 95 8.31 1.44 57.99
N ALA A 96 7.66 2.17 58.88
CA ALA A 96 7.20 1.62 60.16
C ALA A 96 6.09 0.58 59.91
N ALA A 97 6.13 -0.53 60.66
CA ALA A 97 5.18 -1.62 60.52
C ALA A 97 4.87 -2.28 61.87
N THR A 98 3.71 -2.90 61.97
CA THR A 98 3.32 -3.79 63.06
C THR A 98 3.32 -5.24 62.58
N VAL A 99 3.42 -6.18 63.51
CA VAL A 99 3.51 -7.61 63.22
C VAL A 99 2.45 -8.35 64.02
N ALA A 100 1.65 -9.18 63.35
CA ALA A 100 0.65 -10.03 63.97
C ALA A 100 0.90 -11.49 63.58
N LEU A 101 0.67 -12.41 64.50
CA LEU A 101 0.60 -13.85 64.23
C LEU A 101 -0.85 -14.25 63.96
N ASP A 102 -1.04 -15.25 63.10
CA ASP A 102 -2.32 -15.93 62.91
C ASP A 102 -2.75 -16.76 64.13
N ALA A 103 -3.95 -17.34 64.07
CA ALA A 103 -4.54 -18.10 65.18
C ALA A 103 -3.69 -19.32 65.58
N ASP A 104 -3.11 -20.02 64.60
CA ASP A 104 -2.21 -21.17 64.80
C ASP A 104 -0.77 -20.77 65.14
N LYS A 105 -0.48 -19.46 65.14
CA LYS A 105 0.81 -18.83 65.41
C LYS A 105 1.94 -19.30 64.50
N ARG A 106 1.62 -19.72 63.27
CA ARG A 106 2.57 -20.18 62.26
C ARG A 106 2.79 -19.18 61.13
N VAL A 107 1.91 -18.20 60.93
CA VAL A 107 2.08 -17.15 59.91
C VAL A 107 2.22 -15.80 60.61
N ALA A 108 3.39 -15.17 60.47
CA ALA A 108 3.56 -13.77 60.83
C ALA A 108 3.20 -12.89 59.63
N THR A 109 2.33 -11.90 59.85
CA THR A 109 1.95 -10.87 58.87
C THR A 109 2.49 -9.52 59.30
N LEU A 110 3.21 -8.85 58.40
CA LEU A 110 3.72 -7.50 58.59
C LEU A 110 2.76 -6.50 57.93
N THR A 111 2.26 -5.56 58.71
CA THR A 111 1.28 -4.54 58.29
C THR A 111 1.90 -3.16 58.38
N LEU A 112 1.88 -2.39 57.28
CA LEU A 112 2.46 -1.05 57.22
C LEU A 112 1.66 -0.06 58.09
N ALA A 113 2.35 0.72 58.92
CA ALA A 113 1.72 1.70 59.79
C ALA A 113 1.08 2.85 58.99
N GLY A 114 -0.17 3.19 59.33
CA GLY A 114 -0.89 4.30 58.70
C GLY A 114 -1.39 4.04 57.27
N GLY A 115 -1.25 2.83 56.73
CA GLY A 115 -1.69 2.50 55.36
C GLY A 115 -0.91 3.23 54.26
N LEU A 116 0.29 3.72 54.57
CA LEU A 116 1.14 4.44 53.61
C LEU A 116 1.58 3.50 52.48
N PRO A 117 1.52 3.94 51.21
CA PRO A 117 1.99 3.14 50.09
C PRO A 117 3.52 2.94 50.16
N LEU A 118 3.98 1.79 49.68
CA LEU A 118 5.38 1.59 49.36
C LEU A 118 5.79 2.49 48.19
N ALA A 119 7.07 2.88 48.15
CA ALA A 119 7.63 3.66 47.05
C ALA A 119 7.59 2.86 45.73
N PRO A 120 7.33 3.51 44.58
CA PRO A 120 7.26 2.83 43.27
C PRO A 120 8.65 2.40 42.78
N LEU A 121 8.69 1.35 41.96
CA LEU A 121 9.93 0.77 41.37
C LEU A 121 11.07 0.54 42.38
N THR A 122 10.72 0.29 43.64
CA THR A 122 11.65 0.23 44.77
C THR A 122 11.81 -1.21 45.24
N VAL A 123 13.07 -1.60 45.48
CA VAL A 123 13.41 -2.89 46.07
C VAL A 123 13.32 -2.80 47.59
N TYR A 124 12.48 -3.66 48.18
CA TYR A 124 12.34 -3.79 49.62
C TYR A 124 12.94 -5.11 50.10
N THR A 125 13.63 -5.08 51.24
CA THR A 125 14.15 -6.24 51.95
C THR A 125 13.36 -6.44 53.25
N ALA A 126 12.62 -7.54 53.32
CA ALA A 126 11.97 -8.03 54.53
C ALA A 126 12.97 -8.86 55.34
N THR A 127 12.96 -8.78 56.66
CA THR A 127 13.89 -9.51 57.53
C THR A 127 13.26 -9.89 58.86
N ILE A 128 13.44 -11.15 59.28
CA ILE A 128 12.97 -11.70 60.54
C ILE A 128 14.17 -12.14 61.37
N THR A 129 14.25 -11.68 62.61
CA THR A 129 15.35 -11.96 63.56
C THR A 129 14.79 -12.38 64.90
N GLY A 130 15.44 -13.34 65.57
CA GLY A 130 15.19 -13.65 66.99
C GLY A 130 13.86 -14.33 67.34
N ALA A 131 13.01 -14.67 66.37
CA ALA A 131 11.73 -15.33 66.64
C ALA A 131 11.93 -16.74 67.23
N THR A 132 11.22 -17.05 68.32
CA THR A 132 11.35 -18.31 69.08
C THR A 132 10.13 -19.21 68.96
N SER A 133 10.33 -20.51 68.92
CA SER A 133 9.26 -21.52 68.96
C SER A 133 8.58 -21.56 70.32
N LEU A 134 7.23 -21.61 70.35
CA LEU A 134 6.45 -21.88 71.56
C LEU A 134 6.61 -23.31 72.07
N ALA A 135 6.92 -24.25 71.17
CA ALA A 135 7.02 -25.67 71.52
C ALA A 135 8.39 -26.05 72.08
N THR A 136 9.47 -25.39 71.61
CA THR A 136 10.86 -25.78 71.92
C THR A 136 11.68 -24.68 72.61
N GLY A 137 11.19 -23.45 72.68
CA GLY A 137 11.90 -22.30 73.24
C GLY A 137 13.11 -21.82 72.42
N LYS A 138 13.55 -22.58 71.40
CA LYS A 138 14.70 -22.22 70.55
C LYS A 138 14.33 -21.11 69.57
N ALA A 139 15.29 -20.21 69.33
CA ALA A 139 15.21 -19.16 68.32
C ALA A 139 15.48 -19.70 66.90
N LEU A 140 15.08 -18.93 65.88
CA LEU A 140 15.60 -19.06 64.52
C LEU A 140 17.14 -19.14 64.55
N ALA A 141 17.71 -20.13 63.85
CA ALA A 141 19.15 -20.38 63.85
C ALA A 141 19.98 -19.22 63.25
N ALA A 142 19.37 -18.41 62.37
CA ALA A 142 19.92 -17.19 61.82
C ALA A 142 18.77 -16.24 61.42
N PRO A 143 19.02 -14.93 61.23
CA PRO A 143 18.07 -14.03 60.59
C PRO A 143 17.66 -14.54 59.20
N TYR A 144 16.38 -14.44 58.87
CA TYR A 144 15.86 -14.80 57.54
C TYR A 144 15.44 -13.54 56.78
N SER A 145 15.98 -13.33 55.58
CA SER A 145 15.74 -12.13 54.77
C SER A 145 15.40 -12.44 53.31
N TRP A 146 14.44 -11.71 52.74
CA TRP A 146 14.08 -11.83 51.33
C TRP A 146 13.73 -10.48 50.71
N GLN A 147 13.70 -10.42 49.38
CA GLN A 147 13.50 -9.18 48.63
C GLN A 147 12.31 -9.27 47.66
N PHE A 148 11.73 -8.12 47.33
CA PHE A 148 10.74 -7.94 46.26
C PHE A 148 10.79 -6.52 45.71
N THR A 149 10.22 -6.31 44.52
CA THR A 149 10.21 -5.01 43.82
C THR A 149 8.79 -4.54 43.54
N THR A 150 8.50 -3.27 43.83
CA THR A 150 7.17 -2.68 43.63
C THR A 150 6.87 -2.28 42.18
N VAL A 151 5.58 -2.14 41.83
CA VAL A 151 5.13 -1.60 40.53
C VAL A 151 5.54 -0.13 40.31
N ALA A 152 5.44 0.34 39.07
CA ALA A 152 5.46 1.77 38.77
C ALA A 152 4.23 2.49 39.35
N ALA A 153 4.37 3.76 39.69
CA ALA A 153 3.24 4.57 40.14
C ALA A 153 2.24 4.80 39.01
N VAL A 154 0.98 4.45 39.24
CA VAL A 154 -0.14 4.89 38.40
C VAL A 154 -0.42 6.35 38.77
N PRO A 155 -0.46 7.30 37.81
CA PRO A 155 -0.74 8.69 38.13
C PRO A 155 -2.15 8.84 38.71
N PRO A 156 -2.38 9.82 39.62
CA PRO A 156 -3.68 10.03 40.22
C PRO A 156 -4.72 10.36 39.15
N VAL A 157 -5.81 9.59 39.14
CA VAL A 157 -6.96 9.85 38.28
C VAL A 157 -7.63 11.13 38.76
N LEU A 158 -7.58 12.19 37.94
CA LEU A 158 -8.35 13.41 38.14
C LEU A 158 -9.84 13.05 38.28
N PRO A 159 -10.62 13.80 39.09
CA PRO A 159 -12.07 13.58 39.15
C PRO A 159 -12.65 13.62 37.73
N PRO A 160 -13.56 12.70 37.37
CA PRO A 160 -14.11 12.62 36.03
C PRO A 160 -14.72 13.97 35.64
N LEU A 161 -14.25 14.53 34.53
CA LEU A 161 -14.83 15.73 33.95
C LEU A 161 -16.19 15.38 33.33
N PRO A 162 -17.18 16.30 33.35
CA PRO A 162 -18.41 16.11 32.60
C PRO A 162 -18.12 16.11 31.09
N PRO A 163 -18.93 15.40 30.28
CA PRO A 163 -18.78 15.39 28.83
C PRO A 163 -18.94 16.79 28.24
N THR A 164 -18.24 17.05 27.14
CA THR A 164 -18.27 18.33 26.41
C THR A 164 -18.55 18.10 24.94
N VAL A 165 -19.15 19.07 24.25
CA VAL A 165 -19.26 19.06 22.78
C VAL A 165 -18.00 19.67 22.18
N THR A 166 -17.25 18.86 21.43
CA THR A 166 -15.96 19.23 20.81
C THR A 166 -16.10 19.77 19.40
N ALA A 167 -17.16 19.39 18.69
CA ALA A 167 -17.51 19.92 17.38
C ALA A 167 -19.02 19.84 17.11
N VAL A 168 -19.51 20.66 16.19
CA VAL A 168 -20.91 20.69 15.73
C VAL A 168 -20.98 20.73 14.22
N VAL A 169 -22.03 20.13 13.66
CA VAL A 169 -22.36 20.14 12.23
C VAL A 169 -23.80 20.66 12.08
N PRO A 170 -24.07 21.67 11.24
CA PRO A 170 -23.11 22.59 10.64
C PRO A 170 -22.26 23.30 11.71
N VAL A 171 -21.08 23.81 11.34
CA VAL A 171 -20.25 24.60 12.28
C VAL A 171 -21.00 25.85 12.73
N ASN A 172 -20.70 26.36 13.93
CA ASN A 172 -21.42 27.51 14.48
C ASN A 172 -21.26 28.75 13.56
N ASN A 173 -22.39 29.39 13.25
CA ASN A 173 -22.55 30.47 12.26
C ASN A 173 -22.26 30.08 10.80
N ALA A 174 -22.30 28.80 10.43
CA ALA A 174 -22.21 28.38 9.03
C ALA A 174 -23.34 29.01 8.18
N THR A 175 -23.00 29.52 7.00
CA THR A 175 -23.96 30.03 6.01
C THR A 175 -24.06 29.08 4.80
N GLY A 176 -25.13 29.19 4.02
CA GLY A 176 -25.31 28.38 2.81
C GLY A 176 -25.72 26.92 3.06
N VAL A 177 -26.16 26.56 4.27
CA VAL A 177 -26.46 25.17 4.65
C VAL A 177 -27.56 24.55 3.78
N ALA A 178 -27.38 23.26 3.47
CA ALA A 178 -28.34 22.42 2.75
C ALA A 178 -29.78 22.59 3.25
N ARG A 179 -30.72 22.81 2.33
CA ARG A 179 -32.15 22.90 2.67
C ARG A 179 -32.84 21.53 2.75
N GLN A 180 -32.38 20.56 1.97
CA GLN A 180 -32.89 19.19 1.94
C GLN A 180 -31.87 18.25 2.57
N ASN A 181 -32.32 17.35 3.46
CA ASN A 181 -31.51 16.39 4.19
C ASN A 181 -30.23 16.98 4.86
N PRO A 182 -30.30 18.12 5.59
CA PRO A 182 -29.16 18.65 6.32
C PRO A 182 -28.71 17.68 7.42
N ILE A 183 -27.40 17.45 7.53
CA ILE A 183 -26.82 16.74 8.67
C ILE A 183 -26.68 17.74 9.82
N ILE A 184 -27.37 17.46 10.93
CA ILE A 184 -27.34 18.26 12.15
C ILE A 184 -26.80 17.36 13.26
N ALA A 185 -25.58 17.61 13.74
CA ALA A 185 -24.89 16.71 14.65
C ALA A 185 -24.03 17.44 15.70
N ALA A 186 -23.82 16.78 16.84
CA ALA A 186 -22.89 17.19 17.89
C ALA A 186 -21.89 16.05 18.16
N VAL A 187 -20.62 16.39 18.29
CA VAL A 187 -19.51 15.47 18.59
C VAL A 187 -19.08 15.67 20.04
N PHE A 188 -18.99 14.60 20.82
CA PHE A 188 -18.66 14.63 22.23
C PHE A 188 -17.20 14.26 22.52
N SER A 189 -16.68 14.73 23.66
CA SER A 189 -15.33 14.41 24.16
C SER A 189 -15.16 12.93 24.56
N GLU A 190 -16.26 12.22 24.81
CA GLU A 190 -16.29 10.83 25.28
C GLU A 190 -17.57 10.12 24.80
N PRO A 191 -17.66 8.78 24.88
CA PRO A 191 -18.89 8.04 24.56
C PRO A 191 -20.06 8.41 25.48
N MET A 192 -21.24 8.60 24.90
CA MET A 192 -22.45 9.05 25.57
C MET A 192 -23.49 7.93 25.71
N ALA A 193 -24.31 7.99 26.75
CA ALA A 193 -25.51 7.16 26.85
C ALA A 193 -26.54 7.55 25.77
N PRO A 194 -27.47 6.65 25.38
CA PRO A 194 -28.53 6.95 24.43
C PRO A 194 -29.34 8.20 24.81
N ILE A 195 -29.34 9.20 23.92
CA ILE A 195 -30.08 10.45 24.12
C ILE A 195 -31.57 10.18 23.92
N ALA A 196 -32.32 10.15 25.03
CA ALA A 196 -33.74 9.81 25.03
C ALA A 196 -34.60 10.92 24.39
N GLY A 197 -34.84 10.79 23.08
CA GLY A 197 -35.85 11.52 22.32
C GLY A 197 -35.44 12.91 21.80
N ALA A 198 -36.13 13.35 20.75
CA ALA A 198 -35.89 14.62 20.06
C ALA A 198 -36.23 15.88 20.88
N ALA A 199 -36.71 15.75 22.13
CA ALA A 199 -36.83 16.87 23.06
C ALA A 199 -35.46 17.31 23.62
N SER A 200 -34.49 16.39 23.68
CA SER A 200 -33.15 16.65 24.24
C SER A 200 -32.17 17.20 23.20
N PHE A 201 -32.45 17.01 21.91
CA PHE A 201 -31.72 17.60 20.78
C PHE A 201 -32.72 18.22 19.81
N THR A 202 -32.84 19.55 19.84
CA THR A 202 -33.87 20.32 19.12
C THR A 202 -33.27 21.22 18.04
N LEU A 203 -34.11 21.59 17.06
CA LEU A 203 -33.81 22.60 16.04
C LEU A 203 -34.93 23.64 16.03
N SER A 204 -34.58 24.91 16.23
CA SER A 204 -35.55 26.02 16.25
C SER A 204 -35.19 27.14 15.31
N CYS A 205 -36.18 27.93 14.90
CA CYS A 205 -36.01 29.16 14.13
C CYS A 205 -37.00 30.22 14.63
N ALA A 206 -36.67 31.49 14.45
CA ALA A 206 -37.58 32.60 14.77
C ALA A 206 -38.65 32.75 13.67
N ALA A 207 -39.83 33.24 14.05
CA ALA A 207 -40.89 33.60 13.09
C ALA A 207 -40.35 34.59 12.04
N PRO A 208 -40.74 34.47 10.75
CA PRO A 208 -41.87 33.69 10.22
C PRO A 208 -41.58 32.20 9.93
N CYS A 209 -40.39 31.67 10.28
CA CYS A 209 -40.10 30.25 10.11
C CYS A 209 -40.83 29.38 11.14
N VAL A 210 -41.27 28.18 10.72
CA VAL A 210 -41.79 27.13 11.61
C VAL A 210 -40.65 26.22 12.04
N SER A 211 -40.48 26.06 13.36
CA SER A 211 -39.41 25.22 13.93
C SER A 211 -39.62 23.74 13.58
N PRO A 212 -38.66 23.06 12.92
CA PRO A 212 -38.82 21.67 12.49
C PRO A 212 -38.79 20.69 13.67
N THR A 213 -39.75 19.78 13.72
CA THR A 213 -39.78 18.71 14.70
C THR A 213 -38.77 17.62 14.33
N GLY A 214 -37.81 17.34 15.21
CA GLY A 214 -36.95 16.16 15.10
C GLY A 214 -37.75 14.88 15.31
N THR A 215 -37.42 13.82 14.58
CA THR A 215 -38.07 12.50 14.68
C THR A 215 -37.32 11.56 15.61
N THR A 216 -36.00 11.47 15.46
CA THR A 216 -35.11 10.64 16.27
C THR A 216 -33.75 11.30 16.46
N VAL A 217 -33.02 10.87 17.48
CA VAL A 217 -31.60 11.15 17.67
C VAL A 217 -30.86 9.83 17.56
N SER A 218 -29.94 9.70 16.61
CA SER A 218 -29.05 8.53 16.50
C SER A 218 -27.68 8.85 17.07
N LEU A 219 -27.03 7.84 17.65
CA LEU A 219 -25.61 7.86 17.98
C LEU A 219 -24.85 7.00 16.97
N ASP A 220 -23.58 7.35 16.69
CA ASP A 220 -22.66 6.49 15.98
C ASP A 220 -22.23 5.27 16.83
N SER A 221 -21.52 4.31 16.23
CA SER A 221 -21.09 3.09 16.93
C SER A 221 -20.17 3.37 18.12
N ALA A 222 -19.35 4.43 18.05
CA ALA A 222 -18.51 4.89 19.16
C ALA A 222 -19.28 5.66 20.24
N HIS A 223 -20.57 5.94 20.03
CA HIS A 223 -21.45 6.75 20.87
C HIS A 223 -20.94 8.20 21.11
N ARG A 224 -20.14 8.74 20.19
CA ARG A 224 -19.53 10.09 20.28
C ARG A 224 -20.16 11.11 19.34
N VAL A 225 -20.95 10.70 18.35
CA VAL A 225 -21.62 11.61 17.40
C VAL A 225 -23.13 11.42 17.50
N ALA A 226 -23.82 12.38 18.10
CA ALA A 226 -25.28 12.44 18.04
C ALA A 226 -25.72 13.17 16.77
N THR A 227 -26.62 12.57 16.00
CA THR A 227 -27.23 13.18 14.81
C THR A 227 -28.74 13.31 15.00
N LEU A 228 -29.29 14.50 14.75
CA LEU A 228 -30.71 14.79 14.78
C LEU A 228 -31.33 14.46 13.42
N ALA A 229 -32.24 13.49 13.37
CA ALA A 229 -33.06 13.23 12.20
C ALA A 229 -34.29 14.14 12.19
N LEU A 230 -34.58 14.73 11.03
CA LEU A 230 -35.83 15.46 10.77
C LEU A 230 -36.88 14.50 10.15
N ALA A 231 -38.13 14.93 10.05
CA ALA A 231 -39.15 14.14 9.36
C ALA A 231 -38.80 13.96 7.86
N PRO A 232 -39.05 12.79 7.24
CA PRO A 232 -38.85 12.61 5.80
C PRO A 232 -39.53 13.71 4.99
N SER A 233 -38.89 14.17 3.92
CA SER A 233 -39.28 15.34 3.08
C SER A 233 -39.23 16.73 3.75
N THR A 234 -38.80 16.85 5.02
CA THR A 234 -38.57 18.17 5.64
C THR A 234 -37.56 18.98 4.84
N THR A 235 -38.00 20.11 4.31
CA THR A 235 -37.13 21.09 3.64
C THR A 235 -37.07 22.34 4.50
N LEU A 236 -35.86 22.73 4.93
CA LEU A 236 -35.67 23.96 5.68
C LEU A 236 -35.98 25.20 4.81
N SER A 237 -36.46 26.27 5.44
CA SER A 237 -36.71 27.56 4.79
C SER A 237 -35.40 28.14 4.23
N PRO A 238 -35.40 28.86 3.10
CA PRO A 238 -34.20 29.48 2.53
C PRO A 238 -33.74 30.68 3.36
N LEU A 239 -32.44 31.00 3.32
CA LEU A 239 -31.84 32.18 3.98
C LEU A 239 -32.24 32.36 5.46
N THR A 240 -32.57 31.25 6.13
CA THR A 240 -33.19 31.23 7.45
C THR A 240 -32.17 30.76 8.48
N THR A 241 -32.06 31.49 9.59
CA THR A 241 -31.16 31.11 10.68
C THR A 241 -31.85 30.16 11.65
N TYR A 242 -31.33 28.95 11.72
CA TYR A 242 -31.71 27.92 12.68
C TYR A 242 -30.76 27.92 13.88
N THR A 243 -31.27 27.47 15.01
CA THR A 243 -30.55 27.31 16.28
C THR A 243 -30.75 25.86 16.74
N ALA A 244 -29.67 25.09 16.75
CA ALA A 244 -29.65 23.73 17.25
C ALA A 244 -29.21 23.74 18.72
N THR A 245 -29.86 22.91 19.54
CA THR A 245 -29.58 22.79 20.98
C THR A 245 -29.55 21.33 21.37
N VAL A 246 -28.46 20.86 21.97
CA VAL A 246 -28.39 19.55 22.64
C VAL A 246 -28.23 19.72 24.15
N SER A 247 -29.00 18.97 24.92
CA SER A 247 -29.13 19.08 26.37
C SER A 247 -29.33 17.69 26.99
N GLY A 248 -29.02 17.52 28.28
CA GLY A 248 -29.31 16.29 29.03
C GLY A 248 -28.53 15.04 28.64
N ALA A 249 -27.62 15.09 27.65
CA ALA A 249 -26.77 13.95 27.30
C ALA A 249 -25.77 13.63 28.42
N THR A 250 -25.62 12.35 28.76
CA THR A 250 -24.75 11.85 29.83
C THR A 250 -23.62 10.96 29.30
N SER A 251 -22.47 10.97 29.96
CA SER A 251 -21.35 10.05 29.68
C SER A 251 -21.76 8.60 29.94
N LEU A 252 -21.40 7.71 29.01
CA LEU A 252 -21.58 6.26 29.16
C LEU A 252 -20.61 5.67 30.20
N ALA A 253 -19.45 6.30 30.41
CA ALA A 253 -18.41 5.83 31.31
C ALA A 253 -18.54 6.35 32.75
N THR A 254 -19.04 7.58 32.92
CA THR A 254 -19.05 8.27 34.23
C THR A 254 -20.46 8.63 34.71
N GLY A 255 -21.48 8.57 33.84
CA GLY A 255 -22.85 8.98 34.14
C GLY A 255 -23.06 10.50 34.27
N LEU A 256 -22.00 11.30 34.19
CA LEU A 256 -22.07 12.76 34.30
C LEU A 256 -22.80 13.36 33.09
N ALA A 257 -23.67 14.33 33.33
CA ALA A 257 -24.36 15.08 32.28
C ALA A 257 -23.47 16.19 31.69
N LEU A 258 -23.79 16.61 30.45
CA LEU A 258 -23.34 17.90 29.90
C LEU A 258 -23.53 19.01 30.94
N ALA A 259 -22.45 19.72 31.27
CA ALA A 259 -22.48 20.79 32.28
C ALA A 259 -23.43 21.95 31.93
N SER A 260 -23.67 22.17 30.64
CA SER A 260 -24.68 23.10 30.11
C SER A 260 -25.16 22.62 28.73
N PRO A 261 -26.37 23.01 28.27
CA PRO A 261 -26.79 22.76 26.90
C PRO A 261 -25.79 23.35 25.89
N ALA A 262 -25.42 22.58 24.88
CA ALA A 262 -24.60 23.08 23.78
C ALA A 262 -25.50 23.63 22.68
N VAL A 263 -25.29 24.90 22.32
CA VAL A 263 -26.14 25.67 21.41
C VAL A 263 -25.28 26.21 20.27
N TRP A 264 -25.72 26.02 19.03
CA TRP A 264 -25.08 26.60 17.85
C TRP A 264 -26.12 27.04 16.81
N ARG A 265 -25.71 27.93 15.91
CA ARG A 265 -26.57 28.52 14.88
C ARG A 265 -26.02 28.27 13.49
N PHE A 266 -26.89 28.25 12.49
CA PHE A 266 -26.50 28.22 11.09
C PHE A 266 -27.59 28.84 10.21
N THR A 267 -27.22 29.32 9.03
CA THR A 267 -28.12 29.93 8.05
C THR A 267 -28.16 29.09 6.78
N THR A 268 -29.36 28.74 6.32
CA THR A 268 -29.57 27.97 5.09
C THR A 268 -29.25 28.74 3.82
N GLY A 269 -28.88 28.02 2.76
CA GLY A 269 -28.66 28.60 1.44
C GLY A 269 -29.94 29.02 0.72
N GLU A 270 -29.76 29.69 -0.42
CA GLU A 270 -30.84 30.11 -1.31
C GLU A 270 -31.33 28.92 -2.18
N GLY A 271 -30.40 28.07 -2.63
CA GLY A 271 -30.66 26.87 -3.45
C GLY A 271 -30.94 25.58 -2.66
N ALA A 272 -31.44 24.57 -3.36
CA ALA A 272 -31.79 23.25 -2.80
C ALA A 272 -30.64 22.23 -2.80
N THR A 273 -29.43 22.61 -3.24
CA THR A 273 -28.28 21.70 -3.33
C THR A 273 -27.75 21.31 -1.94
N PRO A 274 -27.52 20.01 -1.67
CA PRO A 274 -26.99 19.56 -0.39
C PRO A 274 -25.50 19.90 -0.29
N VAL A 275 -25.15 20.81 0.63
CA VAL A 275 -23.78 21.01 1.10
C VAL A 275 -23.38 19.79 1.94
N ILE A 276 -22.53 18.94 1.36
CA ILE A 276 -21.89 17.80 2.04
C ILE A 276 -20.98 18.36 3.16
N PRO A 277 -20.92 17.75 4.36
CA PRO A 277 -19.97 18.16 5.38
C PRO A 277 -18.54 18.19 4.84
N PRO A 278 -17.72 19.19 5.19
CA PRO A 278 -16.33 19.23 4.74
C PRO A 278 -15.60 17.99 5.23
N VAL A 279 -15.04 17.23 4.28
CA VAL A 279 -14.26 16.02 4.56
C VAL A 279 -12.85 16.47 4.95
N ALA A 280 -12.22 15.77 5.90
CA ALA A 280 -10.82 16.02 6.22
C ALA A 280 -9.93 15.69 5.00
N PRO A 281 -8.84 16.44 4.76
CA PRO A 281 -7.92 16.13 3.68
C PRO A 281 -7.29 14.74 3.86
N THR A 282 -6.95 14.09 2.76
CA THR A 282 -6.25 12.80 2.73
C THR A 282 -5.03 12.86 1.82
N VAL A 283 -4.03 12.00 2.10
CA VAL A 283 -2.92 11.76 1.18
C VAL A 283 -3.40 10.80 0.08
N THR A 284 -3.14 11.17 -1.18
CA THR A 284 -3.63 10.46 -2.37
C THR A 284 -2.58 9.59 -3.05
N ALA A 285 -1.31 10.00 -3.00
CA ALA A 285 -0.15 9.26 -3.45
C ALA A 285 1.12 9.77 -2.76
N VAL A 286 2.16 8.94 -2.72
CA VAL A 286 3.50 9.32 -2.24
C VAL A 286 4.58 8.84 -3.22
N THR A 287 5.69 9.56 -3.28
CA THR A 287 6.94 9.07 -3.90
C THR A 287 8.14 9.32 -2.97
N PRO A 288 9.04 8.34 -2.75
CA PRO A 288 8.93 6.94 -3.15
C PRO A 288 7.63 6.31 -2.65
N VAL A 289 7.05 5.42 -3.47
CA VAL A 289 5.80 4.74 -3.14
C VAL A 289 5.95 3.95 -1.83
N ALA A 290 4.87 3.79 -1.08
CA ALA A 290 4.89 3.05 0.17
C ALA A 290 5.47 1.63 -0.03
N ASN A 291 6.41 1.26 0.84
CA ASN A 291 7.17 0.02 0.82
C ASN A 291 8.09 -0.17 -0.41
N ALA A 292 8.37 0.90 -1.18
CA ALA A 292 9.36 0.86 -2.26
C ALA A 292 10.71 0.34 -1.76
N THR A 293 11.38 -0.46 -2.58
CA THR A 293 12.74 -0.96 -2.35
C THR A 293 13.65 -0.55 -3.49
N GLY A 294 14.97 -0.55 -3.27
CA GLY A 294 15.92 -0.14 -4.30
C GLY A 294 15.95 1.37 -4.57
N VAL A 295 15.35 2.20 -3.70
CA VAL A 295 15.33 3.67 -3.87
C VAL A 295 16.76 4.20 -3.98
N ALA A 296 17.03 5.00 -5.01
CA ALA A 296 18.36 5.50 -5.31
C ALA A 296 18.93 6.40 -4.20
N LEU A 297 20.24 6.34 -3.99
CA LEU A 297 20.91 7.06 -2.90
C LEU A 297 20.81 8.60 -3.05
N ASN A 298 20.90 9.09 -4.28
CA ASN A 298 20.79 10.50 -4.65
C ASN A 298 19.35 10.97 -4.92
N ASN A 299 18.32 10.18 -4.58
CA ASN A 299 16.94 10.64 -4.66
C ASN A 299 16.71 11.80 -3.67
N ALA A 300 16.71 13.03 -4.18
CA ALA A 300 16.77 14.26 -3.39
C ALA A 300 15.40 14.69 -2.83
N LEU A 301 14.30 14.16 -3.37
CA LEU A 301 12.94 14.65 -3.15
C LEU A 301 12.01 13.52 -2.69
N ILE A 302 11.35 13.73 -1.55
CA ILE A 302 10.29 12.85 -1.04
C ILE A 302 8.98 13.64 -1.08
N SER A 303 7.96 13.16 -1.78
CA SER A 303 6.75 13.95 -2.06
C SER A 303 5.45 13.21 -1.71
N ALA A 304 4.41 13.98 -1.38
CA ALA A 304 3.07 13.49 -1.08
C ALA A 304 2.01 14.37 -1.75
N ALA A 305 1.08 13.76 -2.47
CA ALA A 305 -0.08 14.41 -3.07
C ALA A 305 -1.29 14.37 -2.12
N PHE A 306 -2.18 15.35 -2.21
CA PHE A 306 -3.37 15.48 -1.34
C PHE A 306 -4.68 15.52 -2.14
N SER A 307 -5.79 15.18 -1.47
CA SER A 307 -7.15 15.23 -2.03
C SER A 307 -7.58 16.64 -2.43
N GLU A 308 -7.05 17.67 -1.78
CA GLU A 308 -7.42 19.08 -1.92
C GLU A 308 -6.22 20.01 -1.68
N PRO A 309 -6.30 21.30 -2.02
CA PRO A 309 -5.26 22.28 -1.69
C PRO A 309 -5.03 22.37 -0.18
N MET A 310 -3.78 22.29 0.25
CA MET A 310 -3.36 22.34 1.65
C MET A 310 -2.78 23.71 2.01
N ALA A 311 -2.86 24.07 3.29
CA ALA A 311 -2.09 25.16 3.87
C ALA A 311 -0.60 24.76 3.95
N ALA A 312 0.29 25.76 3.99
CA ALA A 312 1.73 25.52 4.11
C ALA A 312 2.07 24.72 5.38
N ILE A 313 2.81 23.63 5.21
CA ILE A 313 3.21 22.72 6.31
C ILE A 313 4.26 23.43 7.17
N THR A 314 3.78 24.08 8.23
CA THR A 314 4.57 24.95 9.13
C THR A 314 4.04 24.87 10.57
N GLY A 315 4.82 25.35 11.54
CA GLY A 315 4.41 25.41 12.94
C GLY A 315 4.19 24.02 13.55
N SER A 316 2.97 23.70 13.94
CA SER A 316 2.60 22.37 14.48
C SER A 316 2.37 21.31 13.40
N ALA A 317 2.41 21.68 12.12
CA ALA A 317 2.36 20.73 11.00
C ALA A 317 3.79 20.40 10.54
N SER A 318 4.06 19.12 10.27
CA SER A 318 5.40 18.64 9.91
C SER A 318 5.34 17.60 8.81
N PHE A 319 6.31 17.64 7.90
CA PHE A 319 6.64 16.54 7.01
C PHE A 319 8.12 16.21 7.25
N THR A 320 8.38 15.01 7.78
CA THR A 320 9.70 14.56 8.20
C THR A 320 10.08 13.24 7.55
N VAL A 321 11.39 13.01 7.37
CA VAL A 321 11.96 11.73 6.96
C VAL A 321 12.94 11.29 8.03
N SER A 322 12.82 10.05 8.52
CA SER A 322 13.63 9.52 9.61
C SER A 322 14.14 8.11 9.31
N CYS A 323 15.19 7.69 10.00
CA CYS A 323 15.70 6.32 9.96
C CYS A 323 16.15 5.89 11.36
N ALA A 324 16.21 4.58 11.59
CA ALA A 324 16.75 4.03 12.82
C ALA A 324 18.29 4.03 12.80
N ALA A 325 18.90 4.13 13.98
CA ALA A 325 20.35 3.97 14.13
C ALA A 325 20.83 2.63 13.52
N PRO A 326 21.98 2.58 12.84
CA PRO A 326 23.05 3.59 12.80
C PRO A 326 22.86 4.74 11.79
N CYS A 327 21.76 4.77 11.03
CA CYS A 327 21.50 5.87 10.10
C CYS A 327 21.18 7.18 10.84
N THR A 328 21.60 8.31 10.26
CA THR A 328 21.21 9.66 10.71
C THR A 328 20.05 10.17 9.87
N SER A 329 18.96 10.60 10.52
CA SER A 329 17.76 11.09 9.85
C SER A 329 18.06 12.31 8.96
N PRO A 330 17.62 12.36 7.69
CA PRO A 330 17.94 13.45 6.78
C PRO A 330 17.29 14.76 7.21
N SER A 331 18.04 15.86 7.14
CA SER A 331 17.51 17.22 7.26
C SER A 331 17.12 17.78 5.88
N GLY A 332 16.06 18.57 5.82
CA GLY A 332 15.54 19.13 4.59
C GLY A 332 14.52 20.25 4.80
N THR A 333 14.05 20.83 3.70
CA THR A 333 13.01 21.86 3.68
C THR A 333 11.73 21.30 3.07
N VAL A 334 10.57 21.71 3.59
CA VAL A 334 9.27 21.33 3.05
C VAL A 334 8.68 22.47 2.22
N SER A 335 8.34 22.19 0.97
CA SER A 335 7.58 23.08 0.09
C SER A 335 6.20 22.46 -0.23
N PHE A 336 5.26 23.29 -0.67
CA PHE A 336 3.94 22.84 -1.12
C PHE A 336 3.54 23.57 -2.42
N ASP A 337 3.24 22.81 -3.46
CA ASP A 337 2.59 23.30 -4.68
C ASP A 337 1.07 23.16 -4.53
N ALA A 338 0.38 24.29 -4.42
CA ALA A 338 -1.08 24.34 -4.29
C ALA A 338 -1.83 24.01 -5.59
N THR A 339 -1.18 24.15 -6.75
CA THR A 339 -1.78 23.83 -8.06
C THR A 339 -1.80 22.31 -8.27
N SER A 340 -0.65 21.65 -8.11
CA SER A 340 -0.57 20.18 -8.22
C SER A 340 -1.03 19.45 -6.94
N ARG A 341 -1.23 20.17 -5.83
CA ARG A 341 -1.58 19.66 -4.49
C ARG A 341 -0.52 18.71 -3.92
N VAL A 342 0.76 19.03 -4.12
CA VAL A 342 1.91 18.20 -3.73
C VAL A 342 2.76 18.90 -2.70
N ALA A 343 2.99 18.26 -1.55
CA ALA A 343 4.07 18.63 -0.64
C ALA A 343 5.35 17.89 -1.04
N THR A 344 6.49 18.54 -0.89
CA THR A 344 7.81 17.97 -1.18
C THR A 344 8.76 18.28 -0.04
N PHE A 345 9.30 17.25 0.59
CA PHE A 345 10.47 17.32 1.44
C PHE A 345 11.70 17.22 0.54
N ALA A 346 12.41 18.33 0.36
CA ALA A 346 13.69 18.36 -0.34
C ALA A 346 14.82 18.23 0.68
N MET A 347 15.70 17.24 0.51
CA MET A 347 16.89 17.11 1.35
C MET A 347 17.83 18.32 1.19
N ALA A 348 18.65 18.57 2.22
CA ALA A 348 19.69 19.58 2.14
C ALA A 348 20.63 19.32 0.94
N SER A 349 21.09 20.39 0.28
CA SER A 349 21.94 20.28 -0.91
C SER A 349 23.21 19.46 -0.63
N GLY A 350 23.50 18.48 -1.49
CA GLY A 350 24.62 17.54 -1.33
C GLY A 350 24.36 16.38 -0.36
N ALA A 351 23.21 16.32 0.31
CA ALA A 351 22.84 15.15 1.11
C ALA A 351 22.44 13.96 0.21
N SER A 352 22.71 12.76 0.70
CA SER A 352 22.38 11.49 0.06
C SER A 352 21.81 10.54 1.10
N LEU A 353 20.88 9.68 0.70
CA LEU A 353 20.36 8.62 1.54
C LEU A 353 21.43 7.53 1.74
N SER A 354 21.44 6.90 2.91
CA SER A 354 22.30 5.78 3.26
C SER A 354 21.87 4.51 2.51
N PRO A 355 22.78 3.63 2.08
CA PRO A 355 22.43 2.41 1.33
C PRO A 355 21.72 1.36 2.18
N SER A 356 20.91 0.51 1.53
CA SER A 356 20.15 -0.60 2.12
C SER A 356 19.30 -0.26 3.36
N THR A 357 19.01 1.03 3.57
CA THR A 357 18.46 1.61 4.79
C THR A 357 16.96 1.86 4.63
N THR A 358 16.17 1.47 5.63
CA THR A 358 14.74 1.79 5.68
C THR A 358 14.54 3.18 6.28
N TYR A 359 13.88 4.04 5.51
CA TYR A 359 13.42 5.36 5.93
C TYR A 359 11.92 5.32 6.21
N THR A 360 11.48 6.06 7.22
CA THR A 360 10.08 6.33 7.54
C THR A 360 9.79 7.80 7.27
N ALA A 361 8.86 8.08 6.36
CA ALA A 361 8.34 9.40 6.11
C ALA A 361 7.03 9.59 6.92
N THR A 362 6.81 10.79 7.44
CA THR A 362 5.65 11.08 8.31
C THR A 362 5.16 12.49 8.08
N ILE A 363 3.85 12.63 7.80
CA ILE A 363 3.14 13.90 7.68
C ILE A 363 2.14 14.00 8.83
N THR A 364 2.30 15.00 9.68
CA THR A 364 1.46 15.26 10.86
C THR A 364 0.87 16.66 10.78
N GLY A 365 -0.40 16.81 11.16
CA GLY A 365 -1.02 18.12 11.38
C GLY A 365 -1.23 19.00 10.14
N ALA A 366 -0.94 18.51 8.93
CA ALA A 366 -1.22 19.23 7.68
C ALA A 366 -2.73 19.51 7.55
N ARG A 367 -3.09 20.70 7.05
CA ARG A 367 -4.47 21.21 7.02
C ARG A 367 -4.92 21.60 5.61
N SER A 368 -6.21 21.42 5.33
CA SER A 368 -6.88 21.98 4.17
C SER A 368 -6.74 23.50 4.16
N LEU A 369 -6.41 24.07 2.99
CA LEU A 369 -6.39 25.53 2.78
C LEU A 369 -7.80 26.12 2.82
N ALA A 370 -8.79 25.37 2.35
CA ALA A 370 -10.16 25.85 2.20
C ALA A 370 -11.00 25.69 3.48
N THR A 371 -10.79 24.62 4.25
CA THR A 371 -11.63 24.28 5.41
C THR A 371 -10.90 24.35 6.75
N GLY A 372 -9.57 24.43 6.76
CA GLY A 372 -8.75 24.41 7.98
C GLY A 372 -8.71 23.05 8.72
N LEU A 373 -9.48 22.05 8.25
CA LEU A 373 -9.47 20.69 8.78
C LEU A 373 -8.08 20.06 8.63
N ALA A 374 -7.58 19.43 9.68
CA ALA A 374 -6.34 18.67 9.65
C ALA A 374 -6.56 17.27 9.05
N LEU A 375 -5.47 16.63 8.60
CA LEU A 375 -5.45 15.18 8.39
C LEU A 375 -6.04 14.46 9.62
N ALA A 376 -6.94 13.50 9.40
CA ALA A 376 -7.63 12.78 10.48
C ALA A 376 -6.66 11.99 11.40
N SER A 377 -5.51 11.59 10.87
CA SER A 377 -4.38 11.01 11.59
C SER A 377 -3.07 11.33 10.84
N PRO A 378 -1.89 11.17 11.47
CA PRO A 378 -0.63 11.25 10.76
C PRO A 378 -0.55 10.22 9.63
N TYR A 379 -0.11 10.64 8.43
CA TYR A 379 0.16 9.72 7.33
C TYR A 379 1.63 9.27 7.42
N VAL A 380 1.85 7.96 7.55
CA VAL A 380 3.17 7.36 7.77
C VAL A 380 3.40 6.30 6.71
N TRP A 381 4.54 6.33 6.02
CA TRP A 381 4.95 5.29 5.08
C TRP A 381 6.45 5.04 5.18
N GLN A 382 6.88 3.90 4.67
CA GLN A 382 8.29 3.52 4.62
C GLN A 382 8.77 3.32 3.18
N PHE A 383 10.07 3.44 2.98
CA PHE A 383 10.77 2.99 1.77
C PHE A 383 12.18 2.56 2.14
N ARG A 384 12.80 1.72 1.31
CA ARG A 384 14.15 1.19 1.53
C ARG A 384 15.06 1.51 0.35
N THR A 385 16.23 2.06 0.64
CA THR A 385 17.21 2.38 -0.38
C THR A 385 17.90 1.15 -0.97
N GLY A 386 18.39 1.31 -2.20
CA GLY A 386 19.26 0.34 -2.87
C GLY A 386 20.73 0.50 -2.47
N LEU A 387 21.61 0.21 -3.42
CA LEU A 387 23.07 0.34 -3.27
C LEU A 387 23.68 1.39 -4.22
N LEU A 388 22.91 1.91 -5.17
CA LEU A 388 23.38 2.75 -6.27
C LEU A 388 22.66 4.09 -6.31
N ALA A 389 23.37 5.11 -6.81
CA ALA A 389 22.75 6.36 -7.24
C ALA A 389 22.07 6.16 -8.60
N ASP A 390 21.01 6.92 -8.87
CA ASP A 390 20.37 6.97 -10.17
C ASP A 390 21.10 7.96 -11.08
N THR A 391 21.61 7.44 -12.19
CA THR A 391 22.20 8.22 -13.29
C THR A 391 21.41 8.02 -14.59
N THR A 392 20.30 7.28 -14.52
CA THR A 392 19.37 7.09 -15.63
C THR A 392 18.72 8.43 -15.94
N ARG A 393 18.23 8.62 -17.16
CA ARG A 393 17.47 9.82 -17.53
C ARG A 393 16.02 9.45 -17.77
N PRO A 394 15.07 10.26 -17.30
CA PRO A 394 13.68 9.99 -17.54
C PRO A 394 13.40 10.12 -19.03
N ARG A 395 12.54 9.24 -19.51
CA ARG A 395 12.09 9.15 -20.90
C ARG A 395 10.59 9.21 -20.92
N VAL A 396 10.02 9.76 -22.00
CA VAL A 396 8.59 9.61 -22.27
C VAL A 396 8.36 8.21 -22.85
N VAL A 397 7.52 7.43 -22.18
CA VAL A 397 7.16 6.04 -22.55
C VAL A 397 5.91 6.03 -23.42
N LEU A 398 4.97 6.94 -23.18
CA LEU A 398 3.71 7.03 -23.91
C LEU A 398 3.18 8.47 -23.89
N THR A 399 2.60 8.92 -25.01
CA THR A 399 1.85 10.19 -25.09
C THR A 399 0.39 9.96 -25.44
N VAL A 400 -0.46 10.93 -25.08
CA VAL A 400 -1.80 11.07 -25.66
C VAL A 400 -1.93 12.52 -26.15
N PRO A 401 -2.27 12.78 -27.43
CA PRO A 401 -2.34 11.82 -28.54
C PRO A 401 -1.04 11.03 -28.71
N ALA A 402 -1.17 9.78 -29.14
CA ALA A 402 -0.02 8.90 -29.39
C ALA A 402 0.89 9.48 -30.48
N THR A 403 2.16 9.07 -30.53
CA THR A 403 3.10 9.46 -31.57
C THR A 403 3.13 8.45 -32.71
N THR A 404 2.92 8.90 -33.96
CA THR A 404 3.23 8.14 -35.17
C THR A 404 4.54 8.61 -35.79
N LEU A 405 5.25 7.72 -36.47
CA LEU A 405 6.47 8.00 -37.21
C LEU A 405 6.28 7.50 -38.66
N PRO A 406 6.29 8.40 -39.67
CA PRO A 406 6.29 9.86 -39.55
C PRO A 406 5.02 10.42 -38.90
N GLY A 407 5.14 11.60 -38.28
CA GLY A 407 4.01 12.39 -37.78
C GLY A 407 3.49 13.38 -38.82
N PRO A 408 2.41 14.13 -38.54
CA PRO A 408 1.66 14.17 -37.29
C PRO A 408 0.64 13.03 -37.16
N THR A 409 0.32 12.65 -35.92
CA THR A 409 -0.77 11.69 -35.66
C THR A 409 -2.12 12.35 -35.91
N ALA A 410 -2.89 11.80 -36.86
CA ALA A 410 -4.19 12.34 -37.26
C ALA A 410 -5.32 11.93 -36.30
N GLY A 411 -6.40 12.73 -36.29
CA GLY A 411 -7.66 12.36 -35.65
C GLY A 411 -7.75 12.65 -34.14
N ALA A 412 -6.84 13.45 -33.58
CA ALA A 412 -6.91 13.86 -32.18
C ALA A 412 -8.19 14.70 -31.92
N PRO A 413 -9.04 14.40 -30.93
CA PRO A 413 -10.23 15.20 -30.67
C PRO A 413 -9.88 16.63 -30.26
N THR A 414 -10.68 17.61 -30.70
CA THR A 414 -10.45 19.03 -30.41
C THR A 414 -10.55 19.39 -28.92
N ASN A 415 -11.18 18.53 -28.11
CA ASN A 415 -11.35 18.69 -26.67
C ASN A 415 -10.59 17.64 -25.85
N ALA A 416 -9.52 17.05 -26.37
CA ALA A 416 -8.67 16.15 -25.60
C ALA A 416 -7.60 16.91 -24.78
N ALA A 417 -7.37 16.49 -23.54
CA ALA A 417 -6.15 16.84 -22.81
C ALA A 417 -4.93 16.13 -23.42
N ILE A 418 -3.74 16.73 -23.28
CA ILE A 418 -2.48 16.21 -23.81
C ILE A 418 -1.70 15.61 -22.63
N THR A 419 -1.24 14.35 -22.73
CA THR A 419 -0.51 13.68 -21.63
C THR A 419 0.81 13.08 -22.07
N ALA A 420 1.71 12.91 -21.10
CA ALA A 420 2.95 12.15 -21.24
C ALA A 420 3.22 11.31 -19.99
N LEU A 421 3.46 10.01 -20.18
CA LEU A 421 3.87 9.04 -19.15
C LEU A 421 5.40 8.91 -19.18
N PHE A 422 6.04 8.92 -18.02
CA PHE A 422 7.50 8.80 -17.87
C PHE A 422 7.96 7.42 -17.41
N SER A 423 9.23 7.09 -17.66
CA SER A 423 9.88 5.82 -17.25
C SER A 423 10.01 5.67 -15.73
N GLU A 424 10.26 6.77 -15.04
CA GLU A 424 10.43 6.85 -13.59
C GLU A 424 9.63 8.02 -12.98
N ASP A 425 9.75 8.22 -11.67
CA ASP A 425 9.10 9.32 -10.98
C ASP A 425 9.85 10.65 -11.27
N MET A 426 9.10 11.67 -11.69
CA MET A 426 9.60 13.01 -11.98
C MET A 426 9.56 13.92 -10.75
N ALA A 427 10.51 14.86 -10.65
CA ALA A 427 10.44 15.97 -9.71
C ALA A 427 9.19 16.82 -10.03
N PRO A 428 8.18 16.89 -9.15
CA PRO A 428 6.87 17.45 -9.52
C PRO A 428 6.95 18.91 -10.01
N ALA A 429 7.74 19.74 -9.33
CA ALA A 429 7.95 21.15 -9.71
C ALA A 429 8.72 21.35 -11.03
N SER A 430 9.40 20.32 -11.56
CA SER A 430 10.07 20.38 -12.86
C SER A 430 9.10 20.29 -14.04
N LEU A 431 7.85 19.87 -13.81
CA LEU A 431 6.79 19.74 -14.81
C LEU A 431 5.73 20.82 -14.63
N SER A 432 5.87 21.89 -15.40
CA SER A 432 5.00 23.07 -15.38
C SER A 432 4.68 23.54 -16.79
N ALA A 433 3.82 24.56 -16.95
CA ALA A 433 3.61 25.21 -18.25
C ALA A 433 4.90 25.83 -18.84
N GLY A 434 5.95 26.02 -18.02
CA GLY A 434 7.28 26.42 -18.48
C GLY A 434 8.06 25.30 -19.16
N THR A 435 7.82 24.03 -18.83
CA THR A 435 8.58 22.88 -19.32
C THR A 435 7.78 21.92 -20.20
N PHE A 436 6.46 21.83 -20.04
CA PHE A 436 5.54 21.13 -20.94
C PHE A 436 4.67 22.16 -21.66
N ARG A 437 4.92 22.34 -22.96
CA ARG A 437 4.34 23.40 -23.79
C ARG A 437 3.55 22.83 -24.96
N LEU A 438 2.59 23.60 -25.45
CA LEU A 438 1.82 23.36 -26.67
C LEU A 438 1.96 24.55 -27.61
N SER A 439 2.20 24.31 -28.90
CA SER A 439 2.30 25.33 -29.95
C SER A 439 1.64 24.88 -31.24
N CYS A 440 1.39 25.81 -32.16
CA CYS A 440 0.93 25.57 -33.52
C CYS A 440 1.52 26.63 -34.46
N ALA A 441 1.53 26.38 -35.76
CA ALA A 441 2.01 27.33 -36.75
C ALA A 441 0.98 28.45 -37.00
N ALA A 442 1.45 29.67 -37.25
CA ALA A 442 0.59 30.80 -37.62
C ALA A 442 -0.25 30.46 -38.86
N PRO A 443 -1.53 30.89 -38.95
CA PRO A 443 -2.20 31.87 -38.08
C PRO A 443 -2.79 31.30 -36.78
N CYS A 444 -2.61 30.02 -36.45
CA CYS A 444 -3.07 29.48 -35.18
C CYS A 444 -2.30 30.08 -33.99
N VAL A 445 -3.02 30.32 -32.90
CA VAL A 445 -2.46 30.59 -31.56
C VAL A 445 -2.87 29.43 -30.67
N ALA A 446 -1.90 28.74 -30.07
CA ALA A 446 -2.19 27.62 -29.19
C ALA A 446 -2.84 28.11 -27.89
N PRO A 447 -3.93 27.48 -27.41
CA PRO A 447 -4.52 27.86 -26.14
C PRO A 447 -3.52 27.58 -25.01
N ALA A 448 -3.48 28.49 -24.04
CA ALA A 448 -2.77 28.24 -22.79
C ALA A 448 -3.34 26.98 -22.11
N GLY A 449 -2.51 26.26 -21.36
CA GLY A 449 -2.93 25.05 -20.65
C GLY A 449 -2.33 24.99 -19.25
N ALA A 450 -3.09 24.42 -18.31
CA ALA A 450 -2.57 24.06 -17.00
C ALA A 450 -1.83 22.73 -17.10
N VAL A 451 -0.66 22.63 -16.49
CA VAL A 451 0.14 21.40 -16.40
C VAL A 451 0.07 20.88 -14.97
N ASN A 452 -0.27 19.60 -14.82
CA ASN A 452 -0.29 18.90 -13.53
C ASN A 452 0.46 17.57 -13.66
N TYR A 453 1.38 17.29 -12.74
CA TYR A 453 2.07 16.00 -12.66
C TYR A 453 1.44 15.11 -11.59
N VAL A 454 0.91 13.96 -12.01
CA VAL A 454 0.26 13.01 -11.11
C VAL A 454 1.29 12.06 -10.51
N VAL A 455 1.71 12.37 -9.28
CA VAL A 455 2.61 11.54 -8.45
C VAL A 455 2.10 10.09 -8.36
N GLY A 456 3.02 9.12 -8.41
CA GLY A 456 2.73 7.68 -8.42
C GLY A 456 2.20 7.13 -9.75
N ASN A 457 1.53 7.95 -10.56
CA ASN A 457 1.06 7.60 -11.91
C ASN A 457 2.06 7.98 -13.02
N ARG A 458 3.17 8.66 -12.68
CA ARG A 458 4.23 9.10 -13.61
C ARG A 458 3.72 9.85 -14.83
N THR A 459 2.58 10.52 -14.73
CA THR A 459 1.90 11.12 -15.88
C THR A 459 1.75 12.63 -15.69
N ALA A 460 2.30 13.40 -16.62
CA ALA A 460 1.96 14.81 -16.77
C ALA A 460 0.73 14.95 -17.65
N VAL A 461 -0.20 15.80 -17.22
CA VAL A 461 -1.43 16.19 -17.93
C VAL A 461 -1.37 17.68 -18.21
N LEU A 462 -1.41 18.06 -19.50
CA LEU A 462 -1.62 19.42 -19.97
C LEU A 462 -3.08 19.54 -20.40
N THR A 463 -3.85 20.33 -19.67
CA THR A 463 -5.27 20.60 -19.95
C THR A 463 -5.41 21.96 -20.63
N PRO A 464 -5.75 22.02 -21.94
CA PRO A 464 -6.02 23.28 -22.62
C PRO A 464 -7.17 24.08 -21.97
N ALA A 465 -6.99 25.38 -21.81
CA ALA A 465 -8.02 26.27 -21.25
C ALA A 465 -9.16 26.58 -22.24
N ALA A 466 -8.97 26.28 -23.52
CA ALA A 466 -9.97 26.33 -24.58
C ALA A 466 -9.79 25.13 -25.52
N ALA A 467 -10.85 24.76 -26.23
CA ALA A 467 -10.77 23.70 -27.23
C ALA A 467 -9.73 24.03 -28.32
N LEU A 468 -9.02 23.00 -28.77
CA LEU A 468 -8.07 23.07 -29.87
C LEU A 468 -8.83 23.37 -31.18
N ALA A 469 -8.22 24.16 -32.06
CA ALA A 469 -8.78 24.43 -33.39
C ALA A 469 -8.87 23.12 -34.20
N ALA A 470 -9.94 22.94 -34.96
CA ALA A 470 -10.16 21.78 -35.83
C ALA A 470 -9.17 21.76 -37.01
N GLY A 471 -8.81 20.57 -37.50
CA GLY A 471 -7.93 20.39 -38.67
C GLY A 471 -6.53 21.00 -38.50
N THR A 472 -6.11 21.30 -37.27
CA THR A 472 -4.91 22.08 -36.97
C THR A 472 -3.81 21.16 -36.43
N THR A 473 -2.59 21.33 -36.93
CA THR A 473 -1.42 20.61 -36.41
C THR A 473 -0.85 21.34 -35.21
N TYR A 474 -0.81 20.64 -34.08
CA TYR A 474 -0.18 21.09 -32.84
C TYR A 474 1.15 20.35 -32.63
N THR A 475 2.09 21.06 -32.01
CA THR A 475 3.35 20.52 -31.52
C THR A 475 3.34 20.59 -29.99
N ALA A 476 3.49 19.44 -29.34
CA ALA A 476 3.72 19.36 -27.91
C ALA A 476 5.21 19.17 -27.64
N THR A 477 5.71 19.78 -26.57
CA THR A 477 7.14 19.77 -26.23
C THR A 477 7.33 19.68 -24.73
N ILE A 478 8.09 18.67 -24.28
CA ILE A 478 8.60 18.60 -22.91
C ILE A 478 10.11 18.88 -22.98
N THR A 479 10.53 19.98 -22.36
CA THR A 479 11.92 20.46 -22.40
C THR A 479 12.85 19.67 -21.48
N THR A 480 14.16 19.82 -21.66
CA THR A 480 15.20 19.30 -20.75
C THR A 480 15.15 19.87 -19.33
N GLY A 481 14.33 20.89 -19.06
CA GLY A 481 14.08 21.40 -17.72
C GLY A 481 13.21 20.48 -16.84
N ALA A 482 12.59 19.45 -17.42
CA ALA A 482 11.94 18.37 -16.67
C ALA A 482 13.01 17.37 -16.19
N THR A 483 12.96 17.01 -14.90
CA THR A 483 13.93 16.11 -14.26
C THR A 483 13.26 15.00 -13.46
N ASP A 484 13.97 13.90 -13.23
CA ASP A 484 13.61 12.89 -12.23
C ASP A 484 13.77 13.44 -10.79
N LEU A 485 13.50 12.61 -9.78
CA LEU A 485 13.74 12.95 -8.37
C LEU A 485 15.22 13.03 -7.96
N ALA A 486 16.13 12.52 -8.79
CA ALA A 486 17.59 12.52 -8.59
C ALA A 486 18.31 13.70 -9.27
N GLY A 487 17.58 14.51 -10.05
CA GLY A 487 18.09 15.67 -10.78
C GLY A 487 18.55 15.38 -12.22
N ASN A 488 18.34 14.18 -12.75
CA ASN A 488 18.66 13.84 -14.13
C ASN A 488 17.64 14.48 -15.10
N ALA A 489 18.13 15.27 -16.05
CA ALA A 489 17.32 15.90 -17.10
C ALA A 489 16.76 14.89 -18.11
N LEU A 490 15.57 15.18 -18.64
CA LEU A 490 14.87 14.36 -19.64
C LEU A 490 15.78 13.94 -20.82
N ALA A 491 15.81 12.65 -21.11
CA ALA A 491 16.31 12.09 -22.37
C ALA A 491 15.13 11.93 -23.34
N GLY A 492 14.78 13.02 -24.02
CA GLY A 492 13.75 13.04 -25.04
C GLY A 492 14.16 12.42 -26.38
N ASN A 493 13.47 12.80 -27.45
CA ASN A 493 13.61 12.21 -28.79
C ASN A 493 14.34 13.13 -29.80
N GLN A 494 15.01 14.18 -29.34
CA GLN A 494 15.71 15.15 -30.20
C GLN A 494 17.24 14.96 -30.22
N ALA A 495 17.78 13.96 -29.50
CA ALA A 495 19.19 13.57 -29.54
C ALA A 495 19.34 12.06 -29.37
N ALA A 496 20.48 11.51 -29.79
CA ALA A 496 20.82 10.11 -29.57
C ALA A 496 20.88 9.79 -28.06
N LEU A 497 20.28 8.67 -27.68
CA LEU A 497 20.20 8.23 -26.30
C LEU A 497 21.60 7.84 -25.78
N PRO A 498 21.96 8.13 -24.51
CA PRO A 498 21.13 8.69 -23.44
C PRO A 498 21.30 10.22 -23.27
N ALA A 499 21.59 10.98 -24.33
CA ALA A 499 21.76 12.44 -24.19
C ALA A 499 20.48 13.13 -23.70
N ALA A 500 20.63 14.16 -22.87
CA ALA A 500 19.50 14.98 -22.45
C ALA A 500 18.99 15.79 -23.65
N SER A 501 17.70 15.71 -23.93
CA SER A 501 17.06 16.41 -25.05
C SER A 501 15.57 16.62 -24.78
N ALA A 502 14.95 17.57 -25.48
CA ALA A 502 13.50 17.74 -25.41
C ALA A 502 12.79 16.51 -25.99
N TYR A 503 11.58 16.21 -25.51
CA TYR A 503 10.67 15.28 -26.18
C TYR A 503 9.63 16.08 -26.94
N VAL A 504 9.60 15.93 -28.26
CA VAL A 504 8.76 16.71 -29.19
C VAL A 504 7.89 15.75 -30.00
N TRP A 505 6.59 16.04 -30.09
CA TRP A 505 5.68 15.29 -30.95
C TRP A 505 4.60 16.17 -31.56
N THR A 506 4.06 15.73 -32.69
CA THR A 506 3.05 16.47 -33.45
C THR A 506 1.80 15.64 -33.66
N PHE A 507 0.65 16.30 -33.58
CA PHE A 507 -0.65 15.68 -33.83
C PHE A 507 -1.57 16.67 -34.55
N ALA A 508 -2.48 16.15 -35.37
CA ALA A 508 -3.46 16.92 -36.11
C ALA A 508 -4.87 16.65 -35.57
N THR A 509 -5.61 17.71 -35.29
CA THR A 509 -6.95 17.61 -34.72
C THR A 509 -8.00 17.17 -35.75
N ALA A 510 -8.98 16.40 -35.30
CA ALA A 510 -10.17 16.06 -36.08
C ALA A 510 -11.08 17.28 -36.29
N ALA A 511 -12.11 17.11 -37.13
CA ALA A 511 -13.17 18.11 -37.31
C ALA A 511 -14.13 18.20 -36.11
N THR A 512 -14.18 17.17 -35.26
CA THR A 512 -15.17 17.01 -34.18
C THR A 512 -14.52 16.79 -32.82
N ALA A 513 -15.18 17.33 -31.80
CA ALA A 513 -14.91 17.01 -30.39
C ALA A 513 -15.42 15.60 -30.04
N VAL A 514 -14.91 15.02 -28.96
CA VAL A 514 -15.53 13.87 -28.29
C VAL A 514 -16.95 14.26 -27.84
N PRO A 515 -18.00 13.51 -28.24
CA PRO A 515 -19.35 13.73 -27.72
C PRO A 515 -19.45 13.38 -26.22
N PRO A 516 -20.28 14.08 -25.43
CA PRO A 516 -20.50 13.73 -24.03
C PRO A 516 -21.03 12.31 -23.87
N ALA A 517 -20.32 11.45 -23.14
CA ALA A 517 -20.67 10.05 -22.93
C ALA A 517 -20.16 9.53 -21.58
N ASN A 518 -21.05 9.00 -20.74
CA ASN A 518 -20.72 8.63 -19.36
C ASN A 518 -19.70 7.49 -19.28
N VAL A 519 -18.73 7.65 -18.40
CA VAL A 519 -17.82 6.57 -17.96
C VAL A 519 -18.59 5.59 -17.05
N SER A 520 -18.23 4.32 -17.06
CA SER A 520 -18.74 3.32 -16.11
C SER A 520 -17.69 2.28 -15.73
N VAL A 521 -17.87 1.57 -14.63
CA VAL A 521 -17.05 0.38 -14.30
C VAL A 521 -17.59 -0.81 -15.10
N LEU A 522 -16.71 -1.41 -15.91
CA LEU A 522 -16.96 -2.58 -16.75
C LEU A 522 -16.74 -3.90 -15.98
N SER A 523 -15.68 -3.97 -15.16
CA SER A 523 -15.35 -5.14 -14.35
C SER A 523 -14.54 -4.77 -13.11
N THR A 524 -14.48 -5.67 -12.15
CA THR A 524 -13.74 -5.51 -10.88
C THR A 524 -12.91 -6.75 -10.56
N GLN A 525 -11.78 -6.52 -9.90
CA GLN A 525 -10.97 -7.56 -9.24
C GLN A 525 -10.77 -7.13 -7.78
N PRO A 526 -11.00 -7.97 -6.77
CA PRO A 526 -11.80 -9.18 -6.84
C PRO A 526 -13.18 -8.89 -7.44
N ALA A 527 -13.75 -9.88 -8.14
CA ALA A 527 -15.10 -9.77 -8.67
C ALA A 527 -16.11 -9.42 -7.56
N ALA A 528 -17.19 -8.74 -7.92
CA ALA A 528 -18.25 -8.39 -6.97
C ALA A 528 -18.77 -9.63 -6.21
N SER A 529 -18.79 -9.53 -4.88
CA SER A 529 -19.15 -10.60 -3.94
C SER A 529 -18.21 -11.82 -3.92
N ALA A 530 -16.97 -11.69 -4.43
CA ALA A 530 -15.97 -12.77 -4.36
C ALA A 530 -15.61 -13.12 -2.91
N GLY A 531 -15.50 -14.42 -2.62
CA GLY A 531 -14.96 -14.95 -1.38
C GLY A 531 -13.66 -15.70 -1.60
N GLY A 532 -12.91 -15.95 -0.52
CA GLY A 532 -11.60 -16.62 -0.62
C GLY A 532 -10.50 -15.72 -1.17
N VAL A 533 -10.67 -14.40 -1.11
CA VAL A 533 -9.70 -13.43 -1.62
C VAL A 533 -8.48 -13.36 -0.70
N CYS A 534 -7.26 -13.46 -1.24
CA CYS A 534 -6.07 -13.34 -0.41
C CYS A 534 -5.94 -11.96 0.24
N THR A 535 -5.39 -11.87 1.44
CA THR A 535 -5.22 -10.61 2.19
C THR A 535 -4.27 -9.60 1.54
N ASN A 536 -3.45 -10.04 0.60
CA ASN A 536 -2.60 -9.23 -0.27
C ASN A 536 -3.19 -9.04 -1.69
N ALA A 537 -4.41 -9.50 -1.96
CA ALA A 537 -5.00 -9.40 -3.28
C ALA A 537 -5.18 -7.93 -3.69
N SER A 538 -4.84 -7.66 -4.94
CA SER A 538 -5.09 -6.36 -5.57
C SER A 538 -6.57 -6.09 -5.76
N ILE A 539 -6.93 -4.80 -5.64
CA ILE A 539 -8.30 -4.30 -5.73
C ILE A 539 -8.36 -3.34 -6.93
N ASN A 540 -8.88 -3.80 -8.06
CA ASN A 540 -8.93 -3.09 -9.33
C ASN A 540 -10.37 -2.82 -9.80
N ALA A 541 -10.55 -1.72 -10.54
CA ALA A 541 -11.74 -1.40 -11.30
C ALA A 541 -11.35 -1.08 -12.75
N THR A 542 -11.90 -1.82 -13.71
CA THR A 542 -11.74 -1.59 -15.15
C THR A 542 -12.86 -0.69 -15.64
N PHE A 543 -12.54 0.41 -16.31
CA PHE A 543 -13.51 1.37 -16.83
C PHE A 543 -13.88 1.10 -18.30
N SER A 544 -15.17 1.22 -18.60
CA SER A 544 -15.66 1.53 -19.94
C SER A 544 -15.51 3.03 -20.18
N VAL A 545 -14.80 3.40 -21.24
CA VAL A 545 -14.47 4.80 -21.59
C VAL A 545 -14.94 5.07 -23.02
N PRO A 546 -16.23 5.45 -23.22
CA PRO A 546 -16.83 5.52 -24.56
C PRO A 546 -16.24 6.59 -25.49
N SER A 547 -15.53 7.57 -24.94
CA SER A 547 -14.80 8.59 -25.70
C SER A 547 -13.62 8.05 -26.52
N GLY A 548 -13.19 6.82 -26.26
CA GLY A 548 -11.95 6.26 -26.82
C GLY A 548 -10.67 6.81 -26.19
N LEU A 549 -10.77 7.86 -25.37
CA LEU A 549 -9.67 8.41 -24.57
C LEU A 549 -9.31 7.47 -23.40
N ARG A 550 -8.44 7.96 -22.51
CA ARG A 550 -8.08 7.33 -21.24
C ARG A 550 -8.80 8.01 -20.08
N MET A 551 -8.85 7.33 -18.95
CA MET A 551 -9.22 7.94 -17.66
C MET A 551 -8.21 9.05 -17.30
N ASP A 552 -8.70 10.12 -16.67
CA ASP A 552 -7.86 11.20 -16.17
C ASP A 552 -7.17 10.76 -14.85
N PRO A 553 -5.84 10.56 -14.84
CA PRO A 553 -5.12 10.12 -13.64
C PRO A 553 -5.23 11.10 -12.48
N SER A 554 -5.53 12.38 -12.72
CA SER A 554 -5.75 13.35 -11.63
C SER A 554 -7.05 13.07 -10.85
N THR A 555 -8.04 12.43 -11.49
CA THR A 555 -9.31 12.03 -10.85
C THR A 555 -9.27 10.63 -10.23
N ILE A 556 -8.30 9.78 -10.61
CA ILE A 556 -8.16 8.42 -10.10
C ILE A 556 -7.16 8.41 -8.94
N ASN A 557 -7.69 8.63 -7.73
CA ASN A 557 -6.93 8.80 -6.50
C ASN A 557 -7.67 8.22 -5.29
N SER A 558 -7.06 8.19 -4.10
CA SER A 558 -7.65 7.59 -2.89
C SER A 558 -8.93 8.25 -2.36
N ALA A 559 -9.29 9.46 -2.82
CA ALA A 559 -10.56 10.10 -2.48
C ALA A 559 -11.73 9.65 -3.40
N VAL A 560 -11.39 9.10 -4.58
CA VAL A 560 -12.33 8.56 -5.57
C VAL A 560 -12.39 7.03 -5.50
N PHE A 561 -11.25 6.34 -5.43
CA PHE A 561 -11.19 4.90 -5.19
C PHE A 561 -10.92 4.65 -3.70
N THR A 562 -11.94 4.19 -2.99
CA THR A 562 -11.91 3.93 -1.54
C THR A 562 -12.19 2.46 -1.24
N VAL A 563 -11.64 1.94 -0.14
CA VAL A 563 -11.92 0.61 0.38
C VAL A 563 -12.21 0.73 1.88
N THR A 564 -13.24 0.03 2.36
CA THR A 564 -13.74 0.12 3.74
C THR A 564 -14.08 -1.26 4.29
N GLY A 565 -13.92 -1.53 5.58
CA GLY A 565 -14.34 -2.79 6.21
C GLY A 565 -13.65 -3.07 7.55
N PRO A 566 -14.19 -3.96 8.40
CA PRO A 566 -15.41 -4.75 8.23
C PRO A 566 -16.70 -3.92 8.28
N ALA A 567 -17.77 -4.41 7.64
CA ALA A 567 -19.12 -4.00 7.95
C ALA A 567 -19.55 -4.50 9.36
N PRO A 568 -20.41 -3.79 10.10
CA PRO A 568 -21.07 -2.53 9.75
C PRO A 568 -20.22 -1.28 10.01
N GLY A 569 -18.99 -1.42 10.53
CA GLY A 569 -18.15 -0.29 10.92
C GLY A 569 -17.53 0.51 9.77
N LEU A 570 -17.43 -0.08 8.57
CA LEU A 570 -16.89 0.54 7.34
C LEU A 570 -15.58 1.32 7.56
N VAL A 571 -14.69 0.77 8.39
CA VAL A 571 -13.41 1.40 8.73
C VAL A 571 -12.61 1.64 7.45
N PRO A 572 -12.16 2.88 7.14
CA PRO A 572 -11.37 3.16 5.94
C PRO A 572 -10.06 2.38 5.93
N VAL A 573 -9.81 1.64 4.86
CA VAL A 573 -8.49 1.09 4.56
C VAL A 573 -7.63 2.21 3.99
N VAL A 574 -6.49 2.48 4.62
CA VAL A 574 -5.55 3.49 4.13
C VAL A 574 -4.88 2.98 2.85
N ALA A 575 -4.93 3.78 1.79
CA ALA A 575 -4.23 3.48 0.54
C ALA A 575 -2.72 3.76 0.69
N GLY A 576 -1.90 2.81 0.24
CA GLY A 576 -0.47 3.04 -0.04
C GLY A 576 -0.31 3.72 -1.41
N SER A 577 -1.15 3.35 -2.38
CA SER A 577 -1.27 4.03 -3.67
C SER A 577 -2.60 3.75 -4.35
N VAL A 578 -3.06 4.69 -5.17
CA VAL A 578 -4.08 4.46 -6.21
C VAL A 578 -3.49 4.89 -7.56
N VAL A 579 -3.46 3.96 -8.52
CA VAL A 579 -2.81 4.18 -9.84
C VAL A 579 -3.68 3.69 -10.99
N LEU A 580 -3.55 4.33 -12.15
CA LEU A 580 -4.02 3.83 -13.44
C LEU A 580 -2.94 2.99 -14.13
N ASP A 581 -3.38 2.01 -14.92
CA ASP A 581 -2.48 1.24 -15.76
C ASP A 581 -1.87 2.07 -16.91
N ALA A 582 -0.57 1.89 -17.14
CA ALA A 582 0.16 2.58 -18.20
C ALA A 582 -0.31 2.19 -19.62
N ALA A 583 -0.69 0.93 -19.82
CA ALA A 583 -0.92 0.38 -21.16
C ALA A 583 -2.19 0.95 -21.81
N THR A 584 -3.30 0.96 -21.09
CA THR A 584 -4.63 1.35 -21.56
C THR A 584 -5.18 2.61 -20.89
N GLY A 585 -4.78 2.91 -19.65
CA GLY A 585 -5.33 4.01 -18.86
C GLY A 585 -6.82 3.81 -18.54
N ARG A 586 -7.22 2.56 -18.28
CA ARG A 586 -8.61 2.16 -17.99
C ARG A 586 -8.74 1.26 -16.77
N ILE A 587 -7.66 0.71 -16.23
CA ILE A 587 -7.69 -0.09 -15.00
C ILE A 587 -7.13 0.78 -13.87
N ALA A 588 -8.00 1.20 -12.96
CA ALA A 588 -7.59 1.77 -11.70
C ALA A 588 -7.31 0.66 -10.69
N SER A 589 -6.27 0.83 -9.90
CA SER A 589 -5.80 -0.15 -8.92
C SER A 589 -5.58 0.51 -7.56
N PHE A 590 -6.13 -0.08 -6.51
CA PHE A 590 -5.98 0.34 -5.12
C PHE A 590 -5.06 -0.66 -4.41
N SER A 591 -3.91 -0.17 -3.93
CA SER A 591 -2.99 -0.93 -3.10
C SER A 591 -3.13 -0.50 -1.64
N PRO A 592 -3.59 -1.38 -0.72
CA PRO A 592 -3.63 -1.10 0.72
C PRO A 592 -2.24 -0.79 1.29
N LEU A 593 -2.14 0.19 2.20
CA LEU A 593 -0.89 0.53 2.89
C LEU A 593 -0.45 -0.58 3.86
N ALA A 594 -1.43 -1.24 4.47
CA ALA A 594 -1.26 -2.41 5.32
C ALA A 594 -2.05 -3.59 4.73
N THR A 595 -1.52 -4.80 4.88
CA THR A 595 -2.18 -6.05 4.46
C THR A 595 -3.58 -6.15 5.06
N LEU A 596 -4.55 -6.62 4.27
CA LEU A 596 -5.94 -6.76 4.73
C LEU A 596 -6.03 -7.83 5.84
N THR A 597 -7.01 -7.68 6.73
CA THR A 597 -7.25 -8.64 7.82
C THR A 597 -8.05 -9.82 7.28
N ALA A 598 -7.55 -11.05 7.45
CA ALA A 598 -8.25 -12.26 7.03
C ALA A 598 -9.62 -12.43 7.74
N GLY A 599 -10.59 -13.04 7.05
CA GLY A 599 -11.95 -13.22 7.55
C GLY A 599 -12.82 -11.97 7.48
N VAL A 600 -12.31 -10.84 6.96
CA VAL A 600 -13.05 -9.59 6.82
C VAL A 600 -13.65 -9.45 5.43
N THR A 601 -14.91 -9.03 5.39
CA THR A 601 -15.57 -8.51 4.19
C THR A 601 -15.31 -7.01 4.06
N TYR A 602 -14.74 -6.62 2.92
CA TYR A 602 -14.50 -5.23 2.55
C TYR A 602 -15.51 -4.77 1.47
N THR A 603 -15.78 -3.47 1.46
CA THR A 603 -16.53 -2.76 0.43
C THR A 603 -15.59 -1.78 -0.26
N ALA A 604 -15.38 -1.98 -1.56
CA ALA A 604 -14.67 -1.04 -2.42
C ALA A 604 -15.66 -0.15 -3.18
N ARG A 605 -15.29 1.12 -3.42
CA ARG A 605 -16.13 2.12 -4.08
C ARG A 605 -15.29 3.02 -4.98
N ILE A 606 -15.73 3.18 -6.23
CA ILE A 606 -15.36 4.29 -7.10
C ILE A 606 -16.41 5.39 -6.97
N ARG A 607 -15.97 6.62 -6.71
CA ARG A 607 -16.85 7.79 -6.60
C ARG A 607 -17.31 8.28 -7.97
N GLY A 608 -18.61 8.58 -8.08
CA GLY A 608 -19.22 9.24 -9.25
C GLY A 608 -19.43 10.74 -9.07
N GLY A 609 -20.13 11.36 -10.02
CA GLY A 609 -20.51 12.78 -10.01
C GLY A 609 -19.35 13.73 -10.34
N SER A 610 -19.56 15.02 -10.03
CA SER A 610 -18.64 16.11 -10.39
C SER A 610 -17.24 16.02 -9.79
N ASN A 611 -17.10 15.31 -8.65
CA ASN A 611 -15.84 15.05 -7.95
C ASN A 611 -15.42 13.57 -8.04
N GLY A 612 -16.03 12.79 -8.95
CA GLY A 612 -15.73 11.38 -9.17
C GLY A 612 -14.72 11.13 -10.29
N ALA A 613 -14.65 9.88 -10.72
CA ALA A 613 -13.82 9.42 -11.84
C ALA A 613 -14.24 10.06 -13.17
N LYS A 614 -13.27 10.52 -13.97
CA LYS A 614 -13.49 11.12 -15.30
C LYS A 614 -12.49 10.65 -16.35
N ASP A 615 -12.81 10.89 -17.61
CA ASP A 615 -11.87 10.75 -18.73
C ASP A 615 -11.13 12.07 -19.07
N LEU A 616 -10.15 11.97 -19.97
CA LEU A 616 -9.32 13.09 -20.46
C LEU A 616 -10.02 14.01 -21.49
N ALA A 617 -11.35 13.98 -21.63
CA ALA A 617 -12.04 15.02 -22.37
C ALA A 617 -11.99 16.36 -21.61
N VAL A 618 -12.27 17.47 -22.28
CA VAL A 618 -12.25 18.82 -21.70
C VAL A 618 -13.55 19.54 -22.10
N PRO A 619 -14.56 19.63 -21.20
CA PRO A 619 -14.61 19.04 -19.86
C PRO A 619 -14.69 17.51 -19.88
N GLY A 620 -14.13 16.87 -18.85
CA GLY A 620 -14.04 15.41 -18.74
C GLY A 620 -15.40 14.75 -18.53
N ASN A 621 -15.64 13.64 -19.25
CA ASN A 621 -16.85 12.84 -19.07
C ASN A 621 -16.84 12.16 -17.70
N THR A 622 -17.93 12.29 -16.95
CA THR A 622 -18.02 11.75 -15.59
C THR A 622 -18.62 10.35 -15.54
N MET A 623 -18.16 9.53 -14.59
CA MET A 623 -18.99 8.44 -14.08
C MET A 623 -20.13 9.05 -13.24
N VAL A 624 -21.39 8.85 -13.62
CA VAL A 624 -22.53 9.61 -13.04
C VAL A 624 -22.81 9.22 -11.59
N ASN A 625 -22.95 7.92 -11.32
CA ASN A 625 -23.27 7.37 -10.00
C ASN A 625 -22.04 6.70 -9.40
N ASP A 626 -21.98 6.63 -8.07
CA ASP A 626 -20.99 5.79 -7.39
C ASP A 626 -21.13 4.32 -7.79
N PHE A 627 -20.01 3.63 -7.97
CA PHE A 627 -19.97 2.18 -8.17
C PHE A 627 -19.34 1.53 -6.95
N SER A 628 -20.02 0.57 -6.31
CA SER A 628 -19.51 -0.12 -5.12
C SER A 628 -19.67 -1.63 -5.25
N TRP A 629 -18.70 -2.39 -4.73
CA TRP A 629 -18.72 -3.85 -4.68
C TRP A 629 -18.11 -4.36 -3.38
N THR A 630 -18.40 -5.62 -3.03
CA THR A 630 -17.87 -6.25 -1.83
C THR A 630 -16.99 -7.44 -2.17
N PHE A 631 -16.11 -7.84 -1.26
CA PHE A 631 -15.35 -9.08 -1.33
C PHE A 631 -14.93 -9.53 0.08
N SER A 632 -14.77 -10.84 0.31
CA SER A 632 -14.34 -11.39 1.60
C SER A 632 -12.99 -12.08 1.53
N THR A 633 -12.15 -11.77 2.52
CA THR A 633 -10.73 -12.16 2.54
C THR A 633 -10.46 -13.41 3.37
N VAL A 634 -9.40 -14.14 3.01
CA VAL A 634 -8.88 -15.30 3.74
C VAL A 634 -7.35 -15.21 3.85
N ALA A 635 -6.80 -15.86 4.86
CA ALA A 635 -5.37 -16.08 4.95
C ALA A 635 -4.95 -17.07 3.86
N CYS A 636 -4.33 -16.57 2.79
CA CYS A 636 -3.71 -17.42 1.78
C CYS A 636 -2.31 -17.83 2.23
N ALA A 637 -1.92 -19.07 1.93
CA ALA A 637 -0.51 -19.39 1.82
C ALA A 637 0.06 -18.59 0.64
N VAL A 638 1.01 -17.68 0.91
CA VAL A 638 1.71 -16.94 -0.14
C VAL A 638 2.46 -17.98 -0.99
N PRO A 639 2.20 -18.10 -2.30
CA PRO A 639 3.01 -18.95 -3.16
C PRO A 639 4.47 -18.48 -3.05
N PRO A 640 5.46 -19.40 -2.97
CA PRO A 640 6.86 -18.98 -2.85
C PRO A 640 7.20 -18.05 -4.02
N ILE A 641 7.59 -16.81 -3.69
CA ILE A 641 7.89 -15.79 -4.71
C ILE A 641 9.01 -16.34 -5.59
N PRO A 642 8.83 -16.39 -6.94
CA PRO A 642 9.86 -16.91 -7.82
C PRO A 642 11.12 -16.05 -7.69
N VAL A 643 12.29 -16.68 -7.50
CA VAL A 643 13.55 -15.96 -7.48
C VAL A 643 13.80 -15.39 -8.88
N LEU A 644 14.13 -14.10 -8.96
CA LEU A 644 14.45 -13.42 -10.21
C LEU A 644 15.57 -14.16 -10.96
N VAL A 645 15.36 -14.49 -12.23
CA VAL A 645 16.35 -15.23 -13.03
C VAL A 645 17.33 -14.25 -13.69
N PRO A 646 18.64 -14.32 -13.36
CA PRO A 646 19.63 -13.43 -13.97
C PRO A 646 19.86 -13.80 -15.44
N LEU A 647 19.74 -12.82 -16.33
CA LEU A 647 19.98 -13.00 -17.77
C LEU A 647 21.47 -12.94 -18.18
N GLY A 648 22.35 -12.49 -17.28
CA GLY A 648 23.79 -12.39 -17.54
C GLY A 648 24.10 -11.64 -18.84
N ALA A 649 24.95 -12.23 -19.69
CA ALA A 649 25.32 -11.65 -20.99
C ALA A 649 24.15 -11.48 -21.98
N ALA A 650 22.98 -12.09 -21.75
CA ALA A 650 21.79 -11.88 -22.58
C ALA A 650 20.99 -10.62 -22.20
N ALA A 651 21.32 -9.96 -21.08
CA ALA A 651 20.57 -8.79 -20.58
C ALA A 651 20.47 -7.58 -21.54
N PRO A 652 21.47 -7.18 -22.35
CA PRO A 652 21.33 -6.03 -23.25
C PRO A 652 20.54 -6.34 -24.53
N PHE A 653 20.29 -7.61 -24.84
CA PHE A 653 19.68 -8.03 -26.10
C PHE A 653 18.16 -7.86 -26.08
N GLY A 654 17.62 -7.08 -27.01
CA GLY A 654 16.19 -6.99 -27.27
C GLY A 654 15.66 -8.17 -28.06
N THR A 655 16.47 -8.72 -28.97
CA THR A 655 16.11 -9.94 -29.70
C THR A 655 17.36 -10.75 -30.06
N PHE A 656 17.24 -12.08 -30.03
CA PHE A 656 18.35 -13.00 -30.30
C PHE A 656 17.91 -14.18 -31.18
N GLY A 657 18.52 -14.32 -32.36
CA GLY A 657 18.17 -15.27 -33.41
C GLY A 657 18.84 -16.64 -33.33
N GLY A 658 19.05 -17.16 -32.10
CA GLY A 658 19.61 -18.48 -31.84
C GLY A 658 20.85 -18.81 -32.68
N SER A 659 20.75 -19.88 -33.46
CA SER A 659 21.75 -20.35 -34.42
C SER A 659 21.30 -20.26 -35.88
N ALA A 660 20.15 -19.63 -36.17
CA ALA A 660 19.55 -19.62 -37.51
C ALA A 660 19.45 -18.23 -38.15
N GLY A 661 19.83 -17.16 -37.44
CA GLY A 661 19.73 -15.79 -37.97
C GLY A 661 18.44 -15.08 -37.57
N MET A 662 18.15 -13.96 -38.23
CA MET A 662 17.08 -13.03 -37.86
C MET A 662 16.51 -12.33 -39.09
N THR A 663 15.22 -12.01 -39.08
CA THR A 663 14.59 -11.30 -40.20
C THR A 663 13.65 -10.21 -39.71
N SER A 664 13.85 -8.99 -40.21
CA SER A 664 12.84 -7.94 -40.23
C SER A 664 12.23 -7.85 -41.64
N GLN A 665 10.91 -7.69 -41.70
CA GLN A 665 10.11 -7.46 -42.91
C GLN A 665 9.20 -6.22 -42.75
N GLY A 666 9.68 -5.20 -42.04
CA GLY A 666 8.95 -3.95 -41.79
C GLY A 666 9.80 -2.69 -41.95
N LEU A 667 9.11 -1.58 -42.23
CA LEU A 667 9.68 -0.23 -42.31
C LEU A 667 9.74 0.48 -40.95
N TYR A 668 8.96 0.00 -39.98
CA TYR A 668 8.81 0.59 -38.65
C TYR A 668 9.32 -0.33 -37.54
N THR A 669 10.22 -1.26 -37.88
CA THR A 669 10.89 -2.12 -36.89
C THR A 669 11.99 -1.29 -36.19
N VAL A 670 11.93 -1.17 -34.87
CA VAL A 670 12.92 -0.43 -34.07
C VAL A 670 13.30 -1.24 -32.83
N ILE A 671 14.59 -1.49 -32.65
CA ILE A 671 15.10 -2.20 -31.47
C ILE A 671 15.86 -1.22 -30.59
N ASN A 672 15.31 -0.91 -29.42
CA ASN A 672 15.94 -0.10 -28.38
C ASN A 672 16.77 -1.01 -27.45
N GLY A 673 17.87 -1.53 -27.99
CA GLY A 673 18.82 -2.45 -27.36
C GLY A 673 19.64 -3.21 -28.40
N ASP A 674 20.46 -4.16 -27.94
CA ASP A 674 21.32 -4.95 -28.82
C ASP A 674 20.53 -6.08 -29.52
N ILE A 675 21.05 -6.58 -30.65
CA ILE A 675 20.57 -7.82 -31.29
C ILE A 675 21.74 -8.77 -31.57
N GLY A 676 21.45 -10.06 -31.73
CA GLY A 676 22.50 -10.99 -32.15
C GLY A 676 22.08 -12.40 -32.46
N THR A 677 23.02 -13.17 -32.99
CA THR A 677 22.86 -14.58 -33.34
C THR A 677 24.22 -15.25 -33.39
N THR A 678 24.26 -16.57 -33.17
CA THR A 678 25.46 -17.38 -33.44
C THR A 678 25.59 -17.80 -34.92
N ALA A 679 24.66 -17.35 -35.78
CA ALA A 679 24.75 -17.50 -37.23
C ALA A 679 25.66 -16.43 -37.87
N ILE A 680 26.06 -16.68 -39.12
CA ILE A 680 26.82 -15.74 -39.97
C ILE A 680 26.02 -14.47 -40.25
N SER A 681 26.70 -13.33 -40.48
CA SER A 681 26.04 -12.03 -40.71
C SER A 681 24.97 -12.04 -41.80
N THR A 682 25.16 -12.79 -42.89
CA THR A 682 24.18 -12.89 -43.98
C THR A 682 22.89 -13.64 -43.62
N ALA A 683 22.83 -14.28 -42.45
CA ALA A 683 21.59 -14.83 -41.89
C ALA A 683 20.77 -13.78 -41.11
N VAL A 684 21.30 -12.57 -40.91
CA VAL A 684 20.54 -11.41 -40.42
C VAL A 684 20.11 -10.56 -41.61
N THR A 685 18.82 -10.21 -41.65
CA THR A 685 18.16 -9.64 -42.85
C THR A 685 17.16 -8.55 -42.47
N GLY A 686 17.17 -7.43 -43.20
CA GLY A 686 16.26 -6.29 -42.99
C GLY A 686 16.59 -5.38 -41.81
N PHE A 687 17.85 -5.30 -41.39
CA PHE A 687 18.28 -4.46 -40.26
C PHE A 687 19.46 -3.54 -40.61
N HIS A 688 19.60 -2.44 -39.86
CA HIS A 688 20.81 -1.64 -39.78
C HIS A 688 21.09 -1.17 -38.35
N ASP A 689 22.36 -0.93 -38.03
CA ASP A 689 22.76 -0.29 -36.79
C ASP A 689 22.65 1.25 -36.88
N ALA A 690 22.47 1.92 -35.74
CA ALA A 690 22.45 3.39 -35.66
C ALA A 690 23.85 4.02 -35.64
N GLY A 691 24.92 3.22 -35.77
CA GLY A 691 26.32 3.63 -35.78
C GLY A 691 26.82 3.94 -37.20
N PRO A 692 27.92 3.32 -37.70
CA PRO A 692 28.46 3.60 -39.03
C PRO A 692 27.54 3.25 -40.22
N GLY A 693 26.34 2.73 -40.00
CA GLY A 693 25.35 2.43 -41.04
C GLY A 693 25.50 1.02 -41.60
N CYS A 694 25.79 0.05 -40.73
CA CYS A 694 26.01 -1.33 -41.11
C CYS A 694 24.70 -2.03 -41.43
N THR A 695 24.48 -2.24 -42.72
CA THR A 695 23.25 -2.79 -43.29
C THR A 695 23.34 -4.31 -43.47
N TYR A 696 22.31 -4.99 -43.01
CA TYR A 696 22.15 -6.44 -43.05
C TYR A 696 21.03 -6.81 -44.02
N THR A 697 21.36 -6.90 -45.31
CA THR A 697 20.43 -7.31 -46.39
C THR A 697 19.09 -6.55 -46.37
N GLU A 698 19.15 -5.23 -46.41
CA GLU A 698 17.97 -4.37 -46.46
C GLU A 698 17.45 -4.18 -47.89
N THR A 699 16.15 -3.92 -47.99
CA THR A 699 15.45 -3.51 -49.21
C THR A 699 14.53 -2.33 -48.87
N PRO A 700 13.93 -1.64 -49.87
CA PRO A 700 12.96 -0.56 -49.62
C PRO A 700 11.67 -0.98 -48.87
N LEU A 701 11.53 -2.24 -48.44
CA LEU A 701 10.39 -2.77 -47.68
C LEU A 701 10.78 -3.35 -46.30
N ASN A 702 12.06 -3.40 -45.94
CA ASN A 702 12.54 -3.92 -44.65
C ASN A 702 13.78 -3.18 -44.16
N VAL A 703 13.55 -2.14 -43.36
CA VAL A 703 14.57 -1.16 -42.92
C VAL A 703 14.51 -1.03 -41.40
N GLY A 704 14.97 -2.06 -40.69
CA GLY A 704 14.82 -2.19 -39.24
C GLY A 704 15.96 -1.56 -38.45
N THR A 705 15.71 -0.45 -37.77
CA THR A 705 16.75 0.26 -37.00
C THR A 705 17.08 -0.45 -35.68
N VAL A 706 18.37 -0.61 -35.39
CA VAL A 706 18.90 -1.08 -34.09
C VAL A 706 19.61 0.07 -33.38
N ASN A 707 18.99 0.58 -32.30
CA ASN A 707 19.54 1.60 -31.40
C ASN A 707 20.49 0.99 -30.34
N GLY A 708 21.36 0.09 -30.80
CA GLY A 708 22.30 -0.72 -30.05
C GLY A 708 23.32 -1.30 -31.02
N LYS A 709 23.91 -2.46 -30.72
CA LYS A 709 24.87 -3.15 -31.60
C LYS A 709 24.31 -4.46 -32.16
N ILE A 710 24.86 -4.89 -33.30
CA ILE A 710 24.52 -6.14 -33.97
C ILE A 710 25.68 -7.15 -33.82
N TYR A 711 25.43 -8.25 -33.10
CA TYR A 711 26.47 -9.27 -32.85
C TYR A 711 26.21 -10.56 -33.63
N THR A 712 27.06 -10.83 -34.61
CA THR A 712 26.96 -11.99 -35.53
C THR A 712 28.27 -12.76 -35.63
N ALA A 713 28.21 -13.96 -36.20
CA ALA A 713 29.41 -14.68 -36.66
C ALA A 713 29.94 -14.11 -37.98
N ALA A 714 31.22 -14.37 -38.24
CA ALA A 714 31.88 -13.99 -39.49
C ALA A 714 31.24 -14.63 -40.74
N PRO A 715 31.34 -14.00 -41.93
CA PRO A 715 32.06 -12.75 -42.22
C PRO A 715 31.29 -11.48 -41.82
N PRO A 716 31.90 -10.28 -41.94
CA PRO A 716 31.22 -8.99 -41.88
C PRO A 716 30.01 -8.89 -42.83
N PRO A 717 28.98 -8.09 -42.49
CA PRO A 717 27.77 -7.95 -43.32
C PRO A 717 28.05 -7.26 -44.67
N THR A 718 28.95 -6.28 -44.67
CA THR A 718 29.41 -5.56 -45.87
C THR A 718 30.90 -5.24 -45.75
N VAL A 719 31.55 -4.91 -46.88
CA VAL A 719 32.95 -4.46 -46.91
C VAL A 719 33.19 -3.15 -46.16
N ALA A 720 32.14 -2.36 -45.92
CA ALA A 720 32.22 -1.10 -45.16
C ALA A 720 32.16 -1.32 -43.63
N CYS A 721 31.90 -2.55 -43.17
CA CYS A 721 31.62 -2.87 -41.77
C CYS A 721 32.59 -3.89 -41.16
N PRO A 722 33.93 -3.71 -41.28
CA PRO A 722 34.91 -4.70 -40.86
C PRO A 722 34.95 -4.97 -39.34
N SER A 723 34.31 -4.12 -38.52
CA SER A 723 34.17 -4.29 -37.06
C SER A 723 33.01 -5.19 -36.64
N GLU A 724 32.09 -5.53 -37.54
CA GLU A 724 30.97 -6.43 -37.27
C GLU A 724 31.16 -7.76 -38.00
N GLY A 725 30.49 -8.83 -37.56
CA GLY A 725 30.72 -10.17 -38.10
C GLY A 725 32.18 -10.62 -37.93
N THR A 726 32.71 -10.48 -36.72
CA THR A 726 34.09 -10.85 -36.36
C THR A 726 34.10 -12.02 -35.36
N ALA A 727 35.29 -12.53 -35.03
CA ALA A 727 35.43 -13.50 -33.95
C ALA A 727 35.03 -12.92 -32.58
N GLU A 728 35.18 -11.61 -32.38
CA GLU A 728 34.83 -10.91 -31.13
C GLU A 728 33.31 -10.77 -31.00
N THR A 729 32.61 -10.33 -32.05
CA THR A 729 31.14 -10.27 -32.05
C THR A 729 30.53 -11.65 -31.91
N PHE A 730 31.14 -12.67 -32.52
CA PHE A 730 30.74 -14.06 -32.33
C PHE A 730 30.92 -14.55 -30.89
N ALA A 731 32.01 -14.17 -30.21
CA ALA A 731 32.24 -14.54 -28.81
C ALA A 731 31.19 -13.91 -27.88
N ILE A 732 30.84 -12.64 -28.11
CA ILE A 732 29.78 -11.94 -27.37
C ILE A 732 28.42 -12.60 -27.61
N ALA A 733 28.04 -12.86 -28.86
CA ALA A 733 26.80 -13.57 -29.20
C ALA A 733 26.76 -14.98 -28.59
N SER A 734 27.89 -15.70 -28.59
CA SER A 734 28.00 -17.03 -27.98
C SER A 734 27.80 -17.00 -26.48
N ALA A 735 28.39 -16.01 -25.79
CA ALA A 735 28.19 -15.80 -24.36
C ALA A 735 26.73 -15.44 -24.02
N ALA A 736 26.10 -14.58 -24.82
CA ALA A 736 24.70 -14.22 -24.68
C ALA A 736 23.78 -15.44 -24.84
N ARG A 737 24.01 -16.28 -25.87
CA ARG A 737 23.26 -17.53 -26.07
C ARG A 737 23.42 -18.49 -24.90
N ALA A 738 24.63 -18.65 -24.37
CA ALA A 738 24.89 -19.49 -23.21
C ALA A 738 24.17 -18.98 -21.96
N ALA A 739 24.19 -17.67 -21.71
CA ALA A 739 23.47 -17.06 -20.59
C ALA A 739 21.93 -17.19 -20.73
N ALA A 740 21.39 -17.03 -21.94
CA ALA A 740 19.97 -17.27 -22.22
C ALA A 740 19.57 -18.73 -22.00
N LEU A 741 20.43 -19.70 -22.35
CA LEU A 741 20.22 -21.12 -22.06
C LEU A 741 20.27 -21.41 -20.55
N THR A 742 21.19 -20.79 -19.81
CA THR A 742 21.23 -20.90 -18.34
C THR A 742 19.95 -20.35 -17.72
N ALA A 743 19.47 -19.19 -18.16
CA ALA A 743 18.20 -18.62 -17.71
C ALA A 743 17.00 -19.52 -18.07
N TYR A 744 16.96 -20.08 -19.28
CA TYR A 744 15.93 -21.03 -19.69
C TYR A 744 15.87 -22.26 -18.77
N ASN A 745 17.02 -22.88 -18.49
CA ASN A 745 17.11 -24.05 -17.63
C ASN A 745 16.71 -23.72 -16.19
N ALA A 746 17.06 -22.53 -15.69
CA ALA A 746 16.62 -22.05 -14.37
C ALA A 746 15.10 -21.88 -14.30
N LEU A 747 14.46 -21.33 -15.35
CA LEU A 747 13.01 -21.20 -15.44
C LEU A 747 12.31 -22.57 -15.52
N VAL A 748 12.86 -23.53 -16.28
CA VAL A 748 12.36 -24.92 -16.36
C VAL A 748 12.48 -25.65 -15.02
N ALA A 749 13.55 -25.39 -14.25
CA ALA A 749 13.80 -26.03 -12.96
C ALA A 749 12.91 -25.50 -11.82
N MET A 750 12.16 -24.41 -12.01
CA MET A 750 11.24 -23.93 -10.99
C MET A 750 10.07 -24.89 -10.76
N PRO A 751 9.61 -25.10 -9.52
CA PRO A 751 8.44 -25.92 -9.23
C PRO A 751 7.22 -25.48 -10.03
N ALA A 752 6.50 -26.46 -10.61
CA ALA A 752 5.31 -26.19 -11.40
C ALA A 752 4.24 -25.44 -10.58
N GLY A 753 3.68 -24.41 -11.20
CA GLY A 753 2.69 -23.52 -10.59
C GLY A 753 1.26 -23.77 -11.06
N ALA A 754 0.39 -22.79 -10.84
CA ALA A 754 -1.03 -22.90 -11.21
C ALA A 754 -1.24 -22.87 -12.73
N ASN A 755 -2.33 -23.48 -13.21
CA ASN A 755 -2.79 -23.37 -14.61
C ASN A 755 -4.11 -22.56 -14.69
N PRO A 756 -4.06 -21.22 -14.58
CA PRO A 756 -5.27 -20.39 -14.63
C PRO A 756 -5.88 -20.36 -16.04
N GLY A 757 -7.20 -20.16 -16.11
CA GLY A 757 -7.94 -20.05 -17.38
C GLY A 757 -7.88 -21.29 -18.29
N ALA A 758 -7.48 -22.45 -17.75
CA ALA A 758 -7.26 -23.69 -18.50
C ALA A 758 -6.31 -23.53 -19.72
N GLY A 759 -5.34 -22.61 -19.63
CA GLY A 759 -4.38 -22.31 -20.69
C GLY A 759 -4.71 -21.07 -21.55
N ASN A 760 -5.91 -20.49 -21.45
CA ASN A 760 -6.18 -19.15 -21.98
C ASN A 760 -6.10 -18.10 -20.87
N LEU A 761 -5.11 -17.20 -20.95
CA LEU A 761 -4.85 -16.18 -19.93
C LEU A 761 -5.61 -14.86 -20.17
N ALA A 762 -6.41 -14.77 -21.23
CA ALA A 762 -7.19 -13.56 -21.54
C ALA A 762 -8.23 -13.21 -20.45
N ASN A 763 -8.39 -11.91 -20.21
CA ASN A 763 -9.26 -11.31 -19.18
C ASN A 763 -8.90 -11.69 -17.73
N LEU A 764 -7.75 -12.30 -17.49
CA LEU A 764 -7.28 -12.63 -16.15
C LEU A 764 -6.45 -11.49 -15.56
N THR A 765 -6.48 -11.37 -14.24
CA THR A 765 -5.49 -10.61 -13.46
C THR A 765 -4.68 -11.59 -12.63
N LEU A 766 -3.38 -11.68 -12.88
CA LEU A 766 -2.49 -12.66 -12.26
C LEU A 766 -1.53 -11.99 -11.28
N ALA A 767 -1.54 -12.50 -10.04
CA ALA A 767 -0.59 -12.15 -8.99
C ALA A 767 0.83 -12.66 -9.32
N PRO A 768 1.88 -12.26 -8.58
CA PRO A 768 3.24 -12.77 -8.79
C PRO A 768 3.30 -14.28 -8.50
N GLY A 769 4.09 -15.04 -9.28
CA GLY A 769 4.15 -16.49 -9.14
C GLY A 769 4.66 -17.25 -10.37
N VAL A 770 4.78 -18.57 -10.20
CA VAL A 770 4.97 -19.52 -11.32
C VAL A 770 3.60 -19.96 -11.83
N TYR A 771 3.49 -20.09 -13.15
CA TYR A 771 2.30 -20.54 -13.88
C TYR A 771 2.71 -21.57 -14.92
N THR A 772 2.05 -22.73 -14.96
CA THR A 772 2.47 -23.86 -15.80
C THR A 772 1.30 -24.34 -16.66
N ALA A 773 1.46 -24.32 -17.98
CA ALA A 773 0.40 -24.73 -18.91
C ALA A 773 0.21 -26.26 -18.88
N ALA A 774 -0.89 -26.74 -18.31
CA ALA A 774 -1.15 -28.19 -18.21
C ALA A 774 -1.37 -28.87 -19.58
N SER A 775 -1.82 -28.12 -20.59
CA SER A 775 -1.92 -28.54 -22.00
C SER A 775 -0.60 -28.43 -22.77
N GLY A 776 0.46 -27.91 -22.14
CA GLY A 776 1.75 -27.62 -22.77
C GLY A 776 1.83 -26.27 -23.50
N SER A 777 0.73 -25.53 -23.68
CA SER A 777 0.73 -24.21 -24.35
C SER A 777 -0.10 -23.18 -23.60
N PHE A 778 0.34 -21.93 -23.59
CA PHE A 778 -0.48 -20.78 -23.18
C PHE A 778 -0.93 -19.98 -24.39
N LEU A 779 -2.16 -19.46 -24.33
CA LEU A 779 -2.69 -18.50 -25.31
C LEU A 779 -3.33 -17.30 -24.62
N ILE A 780 -3.36 -16.15 -25.30
CA ILE A 780 -4.01 -14.93 -24.86
C ILE A 780 -4.93 -14.46 -25.99
N GLN A 781 -6.18 -14.89 -25.95
CA GLN A 781 -7.18 -14.62 -26.99
C GLN A 781 -8.56 -14.31 -26.39
N GLY A 782 -9.23 -13.29 -26.93
CA GLY A 782 -10.54 -12.82 -26.48
C GLY A 782 -10.49 -11.62 -25.53
N GLY A 783 -9.34 -11.35 -24.92
CA GLY A 783 -9.14 -10.25 -23.96
C GLY A 783 -7.66 -10.02 -23.68
N ASP A 784 -7.36 -8.93 -22.99
CA ASP A 784 -6.01 -8.60 -22.51
C ASP A 784 -5.70 -9.34 -21.19
N LEU A 785 -4.42 -9.51 -20.86
CA LEU A 785 -3.97 -10.13 -19.61
C LEU A 785 -3.38 -9.04 -18.71
N THR A 786 -3.78 -8.99 -17.44
CA THR A 786 -3.18 -8.10 -16.44
C THR A 786 -2.24 -8.87 -15.52
N LEU A 787 -1.01 -8.38 -15.35
CA LEU A 787 -0.04 -8.85 -14.37
C LEU A 787 0.06 -7.81 -13.25
N ASP A 788 -0.24 -8.22 -12.03
CA ASP A 788 -0.51 -7.31 -10.91
C ASP A 788 0.45 -7.58 -9.75
N ALA A 789 1.39 -6.66 -9.54
CA ALA A 789 2.43 -6.76 -8.52
C ALA A 789 1.93 -6.68 -7.08
N GLN A 790 0.67 -6.28 -6.85
CA GLN A 790 0.12 -6.11 -5.51
C GLN A 790 0.94 -5.13 -4.63
N GLY A 791 1.64 -4.19 -5.27
CA GLY A 791 2.53 -3.21 -4.64
C GLY A 791 4.01 -3.60 -4.58
N ASP A 792 4.39 -4.85 -4.89
CA ASP A 792 5.79 -5.28 -4.87
C ASP A 792 6.51 -5.00 -6.21
N ALA A 793 7.39 -4.00 -6.22
CA ALA A 793 8.23 -3.69 -7.38
C ALA A 793 9.20 -4.83 -7.77
N ASN A 794 9.46 -5.80 -6.87
CA ASN A 794 10.26 -7.00 -7.14
C ASN A 794 9.41 -8.20 -7.54
N ALA A 795 8.08 -8.07 -7.66
CA ALA A 795 7.19 -9.13 -8.09
C ALA A 795 7.69 -9.82 -9.37
N VAL A 796 7.75 -11.15 -9.35
CA VAL A 796 8.22 -11.99 -10.47
C VAL A 796 7.08 -12.85 -11.00
N TRP A 797 6.99 -12.95 -12.33
CA TRP A 797 6.11 -13.89 -13.03
C TRP A 797 6.93 -14.85 -13.88
N VAL A 798 6.63 -16.14 -13.79
CA VAL A 798 7.25 -17.17 -14.60
C VAL A 798 6.18 -18.02 -15.26
N PHE A 799 6.02 -17.88 -16.58
CA PHE A 799 5.12 -18.68 -17.39
C PHE A 799 5.91 -19.82 -18.04
N GLN A 800 5.65 -21.06 -17.60
CA GLN A 800 6.23 -22.28 -18.12
C GLN A 800 5.28 -22.96 -19.11
N MET A 801 5.77 -23.33 -20.29
CA MET A 801 5.00 -24.12 -21.26
C MET A 801 5.91 -25.04 -22.08
N ALA A 802 5.48 -26.29 -22.24
CA ALA A 802 6.25 -27.34 -22.93
C ALA A 802 6.24 -27.20 -24.47
N SER A 803 5.37 -26.35 -25.02
CA SER A 803 5.20 -26.12 -26.44
C SER A 803 5.07 -24.60 -26.71
N THR A 804 3.93 -24.11 -27.16
CA THR A 804 3.79 -22.77 -27.78
C THR A 804 3.24 -21.69 -26.85
N LEU A 805 3.61 -20.45 -27.16
CA LEU A 805 2.95 -19.23 -26.68
C LEU A 805 2.23 -18.56 -27.86
N THR A 806 0.94 -18.25 -27.72
CA THR A 806 0.17 -17.53 -28.76
C THR A 806 -0.53 -16.31 -28.18
N VAL A 807 -0.11 -15.10 -28.57
CA VAL A 807 -0.76 -13.84 -28.16
C VAL A 807 -1.49 -13.25 -29.36
N GLY A 808 -2.78 -12.95 -29.21
CA GLY A 808 -3.64 -12.57 -30.34
C GLY A 808 -4.13 -13.79 -31.14
N GLY A 809 -5.16 -13.58 -31.97
CA GLY A 809 -5.74 -14.60 -32.85
C GLY A 809 -5.27 -14.46 -34.29
N PRO A 810 -5.32 -15.53 -35.11
CA PRO A 810 -5.17 -15.42 -36.56
C PRO A 810 -6.35 -14.65 -37.18
N GLY A 811 -6.07 -13.82 -38.19
CA GLY A 811 -7.06 -12.95 -38.83
C GLY A 811 -7.31 -11.64 -38.06
N ALA A 812 -8.40 -10.94 -38.39
CA ALA A 812 -8.78 -9.65 -37.79
C ALA A 812 -9.30 -9.76 -36.32
N ALA A 813 -8.93 -10.81 -35.60
CA ALA A 813 -9.15 -10.91 -34.17
C ALA A 813 -8.20 -9.94 -33.46
N PHE A 814 -8.75 -8.86 -32.90
CA PHE A 814 -8.02 -7.72 -32.33
C PHE A 814 -6.73 -8.13 -31.56
N PRO A 815 -5.62 -7.41 -31.78
CA PRO A 815 -4.36 -7.68 -31.09
C PRO A 815 -4.53 -7.52 -29.58
N ARG A 816 -3.71 -8.24 -28.81
CA ARG A 816 -3.82 -8.30 -27.35
C ARG A 816 -2.63 -7.65 -26.67
N SER A 817 -2.89 -7.16 -25.47
CA SER A 817 -1.89 -6.53 -24.62
C SER A 817 -1.74 -7.28 -23.31
N ILE A 818 -0.51 -7.29 -22.79
CA ILE A 818 -0.24 -7.59 -21.38
C ILE A 818 -0.10 -6.26 -20.66
N ILE A 819 -0.93 -6.07 -19.63
CA ILE A 819 -1.03 -4.85 -18.84
C ILE A 819 -0.25 -5.08 -17.53
N LEU A 820 0.66 -4.16 -17.20
CA LEU A 820 1.36 -4.15 -15.91
C LEU A 820 0.61 -3.25 -14.93
N ALA A 821 0.32 -3.77 -13.73
CA ALA A 821 -0.40 -3.07 -12.66
C ALA A 821 0.37 -3.08 -11.31
N ASN A 822 0.08 -2.10 -10.45
CA ASN A 822 0.59 -1.97 -9.08
C ASN A 822 2.12 -2.14 -8.88
N GLY A 823 2.92 -1.59 -9.80
CA GLY A 823 4.38 -1.66 -9.72
C GLY A 823 5.03 -2.83 -10.45
N ALA A 824 4.25 -3.66 -11.17
CA ALA A 824 4.79 -4.75 -11.96
C ALA A 824 5.76 -4.22 -13.03
N LEU A 825 6.95 -4.83 -13.12
CA LEU A 825 8.00 -4.42 -14.05
C LEU A 825 8.22 -5.48 -15.13
N ALA A 826 8.32 -5.03 -16.39
CA ALA A 826 8.60 -5.89 -17.54
C ALA A 826 9.86 -6.77 -17.37
N LYS A 827 10.87 -6.28 -16.64
CA LYS A 827 12.12 -7.02 -16.40
C LYS A 827 11.96 -8.25 -15.48
N ASN A 828 10.86 -8.33 -14.73
CA ASN A 828 10.56 -9.44 -13.82
C ASN A 828 9.55 -10.45 -14.40
N VAL A 829 9.12 -10.29 -15.66
CA VAL A 829 8.18 -11.20 -16.33
C VAL A 829 8.94 -12.11 -17.28
N PHE A 830 8.82 -13.43 -17.12
CA PHE A 830 9.52 -14.43 -17.91
C PHE A 830 8.54 -15.40 -18.58
N TRP A 831 8.77 -15.68 -19.86
CA TRP A 831 8.04 -16.67 -20.64
C TRP A 831 9.02 -17.75 -21.12
N GLN A 832 9.02 -18.90 -20.45
CA GLN A 832 9.76 -20.08 -20.85
C GLN A 832 8.91 -20.85 -21.87
N VAL A 833 9.36 -20.86 -23.13
CA VAL A 833 8.61 -21.45 -24.25
C VAL A 833 9.33 -22.70 -24.78
N GLY A 834 8.66 -23.85 -24.71
CA GLY A 834 9.19 -25.14 -25.14
C GLY A 834 9.50 -25.22 -26.63
N THR A 835 8.69 -24.58 -27.47
CA THR A 835 8.87 -24.53 -28.92
C THR A 835 8.88 -23.09 -29.44
N PHE A 836 7.75 -22.57 -29.91
CA PHE A 836 7.66 -21.33 -30.69
C PHE A 836 6.70 -20.31 -30.04
N ALA A 837 7.02 -19.02 -30.12
CA ALA A 837 6.15 -17.93 -29.66
C ALA A 837 5.61 -17.11 -30.84
N THR A 838 4.29 -16.99 -30.96
CA THR A 838 3.61 -16.20 -32.00
C THR A 838 2.91 -15.02 -31.35
N ILE A 839 3.36 -13.79 -31.64
CA ILE A 839 2.93 -12.57 -30.96
C ILE A 839 2.22 -11.61 -31.91
N ASN A 840 0.93 -11.38 -31.66
CA ASN A 840 0.04 -10.47 -32.38
C ASN A 840 0.22 -10.52 -33.90
N ALA A 841 -0.06 -11.69 -34.51
CA ALA A 841 0.16 -11.95 -35.93
C ALA A 841 -0.55 -10.96 -36.87
N GLY A 842 -1.65 -10.32 -36.44
CA GLY A 842 -2.34 -9.25 -37.18
C GLY A 842 -1.78 -7.83 -37.00
N GLY A 843 -0.65 -7.67 -36.29
CA GLY A 843 -0.07 -6.37 -35.95
C GLY A 843 -0.79 -5.65 -34.78
N GLY A 844 -0.07 -4.76 -34.10
CA GLY A 844 -0.59 -4.01 -32.96
C GLY A 844 -0.42 -4.72 -31.60
N GLY A 845 -0.96 -4.09 -30.55
CA GLY A 845 -0.92 -4.60 -29.17
C GLY A 845 0.47 -4.55 -28.51
N THR A 846 0.52 -4.88 -27.21
CA THR A 846 1.74 -4.78 -26.40
C THR A 846 2.07 -6.10 -25.69
N MET A 847 3.15 -6.74 -26.09
CA MET A 847 3.77 -7.85 -25.36
C MET A 847 4.67 -7.32 -24.24
N VAL A 848 4.78 -8.06 -23.14
CA VAL A 848 5.58 -7.68 -21.97
C VAL A 848 6.39 -8.88 -21.47
N GLY A 849 7.67 -8.66 -21.16
CA GLY A 849 8.54 -9.64 -20.51
C GLY A 849 9.65 -10.23 -21.38
N THR A 850 10.51 -11.02 -20.76
CA THR A 850 11.57 -11.77 -21.43
C THR A 850 10.99 -13.10 -21.91
N ILE A 851 10.83 -13.25 -23.22
CA ILE A 851 10.52 -14.52 -23.88
C ILE A 851 11.83 -15.26 -24.13
N ILE A 852 11.94 -16.50 -23.67
CA ILE A 852 13.04 -17.41 -24.02
C ILE A 852 12.46 -18.67 -24.64
N SER A 853 12.70 -18.89 -25.94
CA SER A 853 12.12 -19.99 -26.72
C SER A 853 13.18 -20.92 -27.31
N GLN A 854 12.90 -22.22 -27.41
CA GLN A 854 13.84 -23.13 -28.07
C GLN A 854 13.85 -22.93 -29.59
N ALA A 855 12.67 -22.84 -30.21
CA ALA A 855 12.47 -23.02 -31.64
C ALA A 855 12.04 -21.75 -32.40
N GLY A 856 12.10 -20.57 -31.78
CA GLY A 856 11.94 -19.28 -32.46
C GLY A 856 10.81 -18.42 -31.91
N ALA A 857 10.65 -17.24 -32.51
CA ALA A 857 9.52 -16.35 -32.22
C ALA A 857 9.15 -15.52 -33.46
N SER A 858 7.87 -15.18 -33.62
CA SER A 858 7.38 -14.27 -34.65
C SER A 858 6.54 -13.13 -34.04
N PHE A 859 6.73 -11.93 -34.58
CA PHE A 859 5.99 -10.73 -34.18
C PHE A 859 5.35 -10.11 -35.42
N SER A 860 4.01 -10.04 -35.42
CA SER A 860 3.21 -9.62 -36.58
C SER A 860 3.45 -10.52 -37.83
N THR A 861 2.81 -10.17 -38.95
CA THR A 861 2.93 -10.84 -40.24
C THR A 861 3.13 -9.80 -41.34
N ALA A 862 3.84 -10.14 -42.41
CA ALA A 862 4.10 -9.24 -43.54
C ALA A 862 2.80 -8.62 -44.09
N GLY A 863 2.85 -7.32 -44.42
CA GLY A 863 1.69 -6.55 -44.87
C GLY A 863 0.90 -5.81 -43.78
N ASN A 864 1.11 -6.13 -42.49
CA ASN A 864 0.47 -5.40 -41.39
C ASN A 864 1.22 -4.10 -41.08
N ALA A 865 0.54 -2.95 -41.23
CA ALA A 865 1.10 -1.63 -40.92
C ALA A 865 1.04 -1.27 -39.42
N ALA A 866 0.22 -1.96 -38.62
CA ALA A 866 0.07 -1.69 -37.19
C ALA A 866 1.30 -2.16 -36.39
N ILE A 867 1.88 -1.25 -35.60
CA ILE A 867 3.10 -1.52 -34.83
C ILE A 867 2.81 -2.46 -33.65
N THR A 868 3.46 -3.63 -33.64
CA THR A 868 3.48 -4.52 -32.46
C THR A 868 4.57 -4.06 -31.51
N THR A 869 4.26 -3.89 -30.21
CA THR A 869 5.25 -3.46 -29.21
C THR A 869 5.65 -4.62 -28.31
N LEU A 870 6.95 -4.74 -27.98
CA LEU A 870 7.46 -5.60 -26.91
C LEU A 870 8.23 -4.75 -25.89
N ASN A 871 7.72 -4.64 -24.67
CA ASN A 871 8.47 -4.12 -23.54
C ASN A 871 9.13 -5.31 -22.83
N GLY A 872 10.36 -5.65 -23.21
CA GLY A 872 10.94 -6.95 -22.88
C GLY A 872 12.05 -7.40 -23.82
N ARG A 873 12.15 -8.72 -24.04
CA ARG A 873 13.18 -9.37 -24.85
C ARG A 873 12.63 -10.59 -25.58
N ALA A 874 13.12 -10.90 -26.78
CA ALA A 874 12.75 -12.08 -27.56
C ALA A 874 13.99 -12.95 -27.86
N LEU A 875 14.30 -13.90 -26.99
CA LEU A 875 15.55 -14.67 -27.02
C LEU A 875 15.29 -16.11 -27.52
N SER A 876 15.60 -16.41 -28.78
CA SER A 876 15.59 -17.79 -29.26
C SER A 876 16.92 -18.49 -29.01
N LEU A 877 16.87 -19.75 -28.57
CA LEU A 877 18.06 -20.57 -28.30
C LEU A 877 18.56 -21.32 -29.53
N GLY A 878 17.69 -21.64 -30.50
CA GLY A 878 18.00 -22.51 -31.64
C GLY A 878 17.67 -21.90 -33.01
N ALA A 879 16.52 -21.24 -33.15
CA ALA A 879 15.99 -20.82 -34.45
C ALA A 879 15.89 -19.30 -34.61
N SER A 880 15.30 -18.85 -35.72
CA SER A 880 15.19 -17.44 -36.08
C SER A 880 14.11 -16.72 -35.26
N VAL A 881 14.29 -15.40 -35.11
CA VAL A 881 13.25 -14.48 -34.68
C VAL A 881 12.85 -13.62 -35.88
N THR A 882 11.56 -13.58 -36.19
CA THR A 882 11.01 -12.82 -37.31
C THR A 882 10.13 -11.66 -36.83
N LEU A 883 10.38 -10.45 -37.35
CA LEU A 883 9.74 -9.21 -36.93
C LEU A 883 9.10 -8.49 -38.12
N VAL A 884 7.90 -7.94 -37.93
CA VAL A 884 7.27 -7.01 -38.88
C VAL A 884 6.76 -5.80 -38.12
N ASN A 885 7.26 -4.61 -38.48
CA ASN A 885 6.88 -3.33 -37.87
C ASN A 885 6.82 -3.41 -36.33
N THR A 886 7.87 -3.97 -35.74
CA THR A 886 7.90 -4.30 -34.31
C THR A 886 8.85 -3.37 -33.55
N VAL A 887 8.35 -2.73 -32.49
CA VAL A 887 9.17 -1.93 -31.58
C VAL A 887 9.51 -2.76 -30.35
N ILE A 888 10.81 -3.00 -30.11
CA ILE A 888 11.29 -3.71 -28.92
C ILE A 888 12.00 -2.73 -28.00
N ASN A 889 11.51 -2.58 -26.77
CA ASN A 889 12.08 -1.74 -25.72
C ASN A 889 12.74 -2.64 -24.67
N VAL A 890 14.08 -2.67 -24.62
CA VAL A 890 14.80 -3.43 -23.60
C VAL A 890 14.63 -2.77 -22.23
N PRO A 891 14.11 -3.47 -21.21
CA PRO A 891 14.05 -2.94 -19.86
C PRO A 891 15.45 -2.69 -19.29
N ALA A 892 15.62 -1.56 -18.61
CA ALA A 892 16.83 -1.26 -17.84
C ALA A 892 17.16 -2.42 -16.86
N PRO A 893 18.45 -2.69 -16.58
CA PRO A 893 18.89 -3.73 -15.65
C PRO A 893 18.18 -3.69 -14.28
#